data_AF-A0AAQ0CUK4-F1
#
_entry.id   AF-A0AAQ0CUK4-F1
#
_cell.length_a   1.000
_cell.length_b   1.000
_cell.length_c   1.000
_cell.angle_alpha   90.00
_cell.angle_beta   90.00
_cell.angle_gamma   90.00
#
_symmetry.space_group_name_H-M   'P 1'
#
loop_
_entity.id
_entity.type
_entity.pdbx_description
1 polymer ?
#
loop_
_entity_poly.entity_id
_entity_poly.type
_entity_poly.pdbx_seq_one_letter_code
_entity_poly.pdbx_strand_id
1 'polypeptide(L)'
;MNKTYALVWNQTQGCWSAVGETARRRAKPGSAKRAAAVLSLLGFTAMPAFALPTGENITAGKADIIRENDGKSMSINQHTDKLITNWNDFSIAGNERVAFHQPGKQSIALNRVVGNNGSQIQGQLDANGKVFLVNPNGVLFGSGAQINVGGLVASTQNIADADFLAGNYRFSGHSTASIVNDGHITAADGGSVALLGARVSNNGVIQAKMGRVALGAGNAFKVNFDGNDLLSLQVEGGAVDAQATNGGLLKADGGEVLMTAHAAGNLLNAVVNNTGTIEAKGLANRAGKITLDGGTVKVAGKLDTSAAEAGAPAGSVITRGEQVRVARDTTVDTRAGDTAGTWTVEAANAGVARNQADSLYPDGASIDADTLSLNLGTTNVALTNTQGDLTVSGPVAWNSDRSLTLTSQKGNVDLQEALSATGANASLNVNAADKIRINEAVKLTGRNAHLELNAKNGHTLNDKAVVTLSGDNASFRANGEDYKVLHTVADLRSIDANLGGRYVIGNTIDGANASFRSIGGDRAFHGVFDGLGNTISRLSITNTGPNIGLFGQSSGTLANLTLDSLVVDGTSAARAAFVGGLVGDNLGGRITNVTAKNMSVSYNGSDTVQMGGLVGRNVGTIDRARFAGRVSGSNNAFIVGGLVGSNVGTIADSEAFADVTLAGRPGIPLDQQFNPDVQSAGGLVGMNGGRIVRSSSGGRVSGRDNTSTGGFVGVNYGTIRDASTSATVTAGKGGYVGGFVGKNRDGGTIANASASGSVTAAGAKAIGGFIGENARGTLDDVRSTGDVTDLASGHVGGLAGANRGTIRNAHATATVKAGRNSHVGGLVGTNDGTVSNARAKGKASAGDGSDVGGLVGLNTGLLDTVQAAVDVTAGNGSRAGGLVGANRGNKAIVRHASASGNAAADDSNVGGLAGLNDKDALIEDASSTGTIAGTRSNLGGLVGENAGTIRASTSSSRLNLVSPVYGPFYWGRLVGFNTESGHIETSSASGPGQPYSTVGMSFGKIDGRWQYGPVD
;
A
#
# COMPACT_ATOMS: atom_id res chain seq x y z
N MET A 1 0.19 -20.07 34.87
CA MET A 1 1.44 -20.30 35.62
C MET A 1 1.34 -19.59 36.96
N ASN A 2 1.68 -20.28 38.07
CA ASN A 2 1.50 -19.81 39.45
C ASN A 2 2.14 -18.43 39.70
N LYS A 3 1.38 -17.53 40.34
CA LYS A 3 1.68 -16.10 40.56
C LYS A 3 2.49 -15.82 41.84
N THR A 4 3.18 -16.80 42.41
CA THR A 4 3.94 -16.66 43.66
C THR A 4 5.37 -17.18 43.49
N TYR A 5 6.35 -16.28 43.70
CA TYR A 5 7.78 -16.58 43.72
C TYR A 5 8.43 -15.96 44.97
N ALA A 6 9.56 -16.51 45.39
CA ALA A 6 10.39 -15.95 46.46
C ALA A 6 11.71 -15.45 45.87
N LEU A 7 12.22 -14.31 46.36
CA LEU A 7 13.56 -13.81 46.02
C LEU A 7 14.59 -14.36 47.00
N VAL A 8 15.63 -15.01 46.49
CA VAL A 8 16.76 -15.52 47.29
C VAL A 8 18.07 -14.92 46.77
N TRP A 9 18.96 -14.51 47.69
CA TRP A 9 20.26 -13.93 47.35
C TRP A 9 21.21 -15.00 46.83
N ASN A 10 21.63 -14.89 45.56
CA ASN A 10 22.61 -15.80 44.95
C ASN A 10 24.03 -15.26 45.21
N GLN A 11 24.76 -15.95 46.08
CA GLN A 11 26.07 -15.51 46.55
C GLN A 11 27.17 -15.58 45.46
N THR A 12 27.00 -16.43 44.46
CA THR A 12 27.93 -16.60 43.33
C THR A 12 27.73 -15.54 42.25
N GLN A 13 26.50 -15.05 42.10
CA GLN A 13 26.12 -14.07 41.06
C GLN A 13 25.95 -12.65 41.59
N GLY A 14 25.91 -12.45 42.92
CA GLY A 14 25.80 -11.13 43.53
C GLY A 14 24.45 -10.44 43.30
N CYS A 15 23.38 -11.19 43.00
CA CYS A 15 22.04 -10.66 42.73
C CYS A 15 20.93 -11.48 43.39
N TRP A 16 19.71 -10.93 43.40
CA TRP A 16 18.51 -11.64 43.84
C TRP A 16 17.93 -12.47 42.69
N SER A 17 17.71 -13.76 42.92
CA SER A 17 17.13 -14.67 41.94
C SER A 17 15.74 -15.12 42.38
N ALA A 18 14.79 -15.17 41.43
CA ALA A 18 13.45 -15.70 41.68
C ALA A 18 13.46 -17.23 41.71
N VAL A 19 12.92 -17.82 42.77
CA VAL A 19 12.82 -19.28 42.97
C VAL A 19 11.41 -19.68 43.43
N GLY A 20 11.09 -20.97 43.29
CA GLY A 20 9.82 -21.53 43.75
C GLY A 20 9.60 -21.33 45.26
N GLU A 21 8.36 -21.14 45.68
CA GLU A 21 7.99 -20.69 47.04
C GLU A 21 8.48 -21.60 48.19
N THR A 22 8.76 -22.87 47.90
CA THR A 22 9.25 -23.88 48.85
C THR A 22 10.78 -23.93 48.97
N ALA A 23 11.51 -23.12 48.20
CA ALA A 23 12.97 -23.07 48.27
C ALA A 23 13.47 -22.55 49.63
N ARG A 24 14.44 -23.25 50.23
CA ARG A 24 15.07 -22.85 51.50
C ARG A 24 15.74 -21.47 51.34
N ARG A 25 15.29 -20.51 52.14
CA ARG A 25 15.74 -19.10 52.08
C ARG A 25 17.00 -18.91 52.91
N ARG A 26 18.02 -18.27 52.35
CA ARG A 26 19.21 -17.80 53.07
C ARG A 26 19.32 -16.28 52.89
N ALA A 27 19.27 -15.53 53.99
CA ALA A 27 19.42 -14.09 53.95
C ALA A 27 20.87 -13.71 53.59
N LYS A 28 21.05 -12.53 52.97
CA LYS A 28 22.37 -11.91 52.79
C LYS A 28 23.06 -11.85 54.16
N PRO A 29 24.21 -12.51 54.39
CA PRO A 29 24.86 -12.47 55.70
C PRO A 29 25.21 -11.01 56.01
N GLY A 30 24.66 -10.51 57.11
CA GLY A 30 24.97 -9.17 57.61
C GLY A 30 26.46 -9.06 57.88
N SER A 31 27.08 -7.98 57.38
CA SER A 31 28.48 -7.67 57.63
C SER A 31 28.68 -7.35 59.12
N ALA A 32 28.89 -8.38 59.92
CA ALA A 32 29.39 -8.24 61.28
C ALA A 32 30.83 -7.73 61.22
N LYS A 33 31.01 -6.48 61.66
CA LYS A 33 32.32 -5.93 62.01
C LYS A 33 33.00 -6.88 63.00
N ARG A 34 34.10 -7.51 62.60
CA ARG A 34 35.05 -8.13 63.52
C ARG A 34 36.31 -7.29 63.57
N ALA A 35 36.51 -6.69 64.73
CA ALA A 35 37.73 -6.03 65.15
C ALA A 35 38.88 -7.05 65.20
N ALA A 36 40.04 -6.64 64.72
CA ALA A 36 41.33 -7.22 65.11
C ALA A 36 42.06 -6.16 65.94
N ALA A 37 42.22 -6.43 67.23
CA ALA A 37 43.12 -5.70 68.10
C ALA A 37 44.50 -6.36 68.05
N VAL A 38 45.53 -5.59 67.69
CA VAL A 38 46.91 -5.86 68.10
C VAL A 38 47.39 -4.64 68.88
N LEU A 39 47.86 -4.94 70.09
CA LEU A 39 48.38 -4.05 71.10
C LEU A 39 49.70 -3.42 70.62
N SER A 40 49.78 -2.09 70.59
CA SER A 40 51.03 -1.34 70.83
C SER A 40 50.71 -0.10 71.65
N LEU A 41 51.04 -0.17 72.95
CA LEU A 41 51.09 0.98 73.85
C LEU A 41 52.11 1.99 73.31
N LEU A 42 51.65 3.22 73.00
CA LEU A 42 52.36 4.48 73.22
C LEU A 42 51.34 5.60 73.01
N GLY A 43 51.14 6.43 74.04
CA GLY A 43 50.06 7.39 74.10
C GLY A 43 50.12 8.45 73.01
N PHE A 44 49.01 8.62 72.30
CA PHE A 44 48.63 9.87 71.67
C PHE A 44 47.12 10.03 71.83
N THR A 45 46.72 11.20 72.33
CA THR A 45 45.34 11.65 72.38
C THR A 45 44.73 11.62 70.97
N ALA A 46 43.79 10.71 70.70
CA ALA A 46 43.03 10.72 69.46
C ALA A 46 42.02 11.88 69.51
N MET A 47 42.40 13.02 68.94
CA MET A 47 41.44 14.06 68.58
C MET A 47 40.56 13.54 67.44
N PRO A 48 39.28 13.96 67.35
CA PRO A 48 38.47 13.68 66.16
C PRO A 48 39.20 14.27 64.94
N ALA A 49 39.59 13.43 63.99
CA ALA A 49 40.05 13.91 62.69
C ALA A 49 38.81 14.38 61.93
N PHE A 50 38.50 15.67 62.04
CA PHE A 50 37.52 16.36 61.21
C PHE A 50 38.00 16.31 59.74
N ALA A 51 37.09 16.06 58.80
CA ALA A 51 37.37 15.80 57.39
C ALA A 51 37.14 17.03 56.51
N LEU A 52 37.40 18.23 57.05
CA LEU A 52 37.46 19.48 56.28
C LEU A 52 38.54 19.37 55.19
N PRO A 53 38.45 20.16 54.09
CA PRO A 53 39.47 20.15 53.04
C PRO A 53 40.90 20.33 53.61
N THR A 54 41.90 19.64 53.03
CA THR A 54 43.29 19.65 53.52
C THR A 54 44.33 19.73 52.41
N GLY A 55 45.52 20.22 52.75
CA GLY A 55 46.65 20.33 51.83
C GLY A 55 46.45 21.47 50.82
N GLU A 56 45.85 22.58 51.27
CA GLU A 56 45.64 23.77 50.46
C GLU A 56 46.93 24.33 49.87
N ASN A 57 46.90 24.61 48.57
CA ASN A 57 47.96 25.31 47.86
C ASN A 57 47.33 26.26 46.83
N ILE A 58 47.33 27.56 47.12
CA ILE A 58 46.82 28.59 46.21
C ILE A 58 47.84 28.80 45.08
N THR A 59 47.48 28.45 43.85
CA THR A 59 48.37 28.59 42.68
C THR A 59 48.07 29.84 41.84
N ALA A 60 46.88 30.42 41.97
CA ALA A 60 46.54 31.70 41.36
C ALA A 60 45.45 32.44 42.17
N GLY A 61 45.52 33.78 42.20
CA GLY A 61 44.61 34.61 42.99
C GLY A 61 45.07 34.82 44.43
N LYS A 62 44.19 35.36 45.29
CA LYS A 62 44.44 35.56 46.72
C LYS A 62 43.22 35.17 47.54
N ALA A 63 43.41 34.45 48.63
CA ALA A 63 42.37 34.14 49.60
C ALA A 63 42.95 33.85 50.99
N ASP A 64 42.19 34.13 52.04
CA ASP A 64 42.45 33.64 53.39
C ASP A 64 41.63 32.37 53.64
N ILE A 65 42.30 31.26 53.98
CA ILE A 65 41.66 29.98 54.30
C ILE A 65 41.73 29.79 55.81
N ILE A 66 40.60 29.95 56.48
CA ILE A 66 40.47 29.94 57.94
C ILE A 66 39.71 28.68 58.35
N ARG A 67 40.32 27.87 59.24
CA ARG A 67 39.60 26.82 59.97
C ARG A 67 39.14 27.40 61.29
N GLU A 68 37.84 27.40 61.53
CA GLU A 68 37.24 27.97 62.73
C GLU A 68 37.57 27.13 63.97
N ASN A 69 37.49 27.76 65.15
CA ASN A 69 37.80 27.12 66.43
C ASN A 69 36.85 25.95 66.77
N ASP A 70 35.72 25.81 66.08
CA ASP A 70 34.79 24.69 66.23
C ASP A 70 35.31 23.36 65.63
N GLY A 71 36.41 23.43 64.85
CA GLY A 71 36.99 22.31 64.12
C GLY A 71 36.11 21.76 62.99
N LYS A 72 34.94 22.36 62.74
CA LYS A 72 33.90 21.87 61.83
C LYS A 72 33.58 22.85 60.71
N SER A 73 34.02 24.09 60.83
CA SER A 73 33.77 25.13 59.84
C SER A 73 35.07 25.62 59.21
N MET A 74 35.05 25.79 57.89
CA MET A 74 36.11 26.44 57.11
C MET A 74 35.53 27.64 56.37
N SER A 75 36.17 28.80 56.53
CA SER A 75 35.86 30.02 55.79
C SER A 75 36.98 30.32 54.78
N ILE A 76 36.61 30.56 53.52
CA ILE A 76 37.53 30.90 52.44
C ILE A 76 37.18 32.31 51.96
N ASN A 77 37.93 33.30 52.43
CA ASN A 77 37.75 34.70 52.06
C ASN A 77 38.59 35.00 50.81
N GLN A 78 37.95 34.91 49.65
CA GLN A 78 38.58 35.17 48.35
C GLN A 78 38.65 36.67 48.06
N HIS A 79 39.83 37.15 47.67
CA HIS A 79 40.12 38.57 47.42
C HIS A 79 40.21 38.95 45.94
N THR A 80 40.34 37.96 45.04
CA THR A 80 40.44 38.16 43.58
C THR A 80 39.27 37.53 42.85
N ASP A 81 38.89 38.01 41.66
CA ASP A 81 37.74 37.45 40.92
C ASP A 81 37.89 35.99 40.52
N LYS A 82 39.12 35.54 40.30
CA LYS A 82 39.45 34.13 40.06
C LYS A 82 40.43 33.67 41.13
N LEU A 83 40.18 32.48 41.67
CA LEU A 83 41.04 31.78 42.62
C LEU A 83 41.25 30.36 42.13
N ILE A 84 42.49 29.87 42.17
CA ILE A 84 42.83 28.46 41.96
C ILE A 84 43.50 27.95 43.23
N THR A 85 42.89 26.95 43.85
CA THR A 85 43.44 26.24 45.00
C THR A 85 43.54 24.76 44.66
N ASN A 86 44.77 24.23 44.69
CA ASN A 86 45.02 22.80 44.66
C ASN A 86 44.87 22.24 46.09
N TRP A 87 44.29 21.06 46.21
CA TRP A 87 43.99 20.39 47.48
C TRP A 87 44.49 18.95 47.44
N ASN A 88 45.04 18.43 48.55
CA ASN A 88 45.31 17.00 48.67
C ASN A 88 44.01 16.21 48.86
N ASP A 89 43.08 16.75 49.66
CA ASP A 89 41.75 16.21 49.85
C ASP A 89 40.75 17.37 49.96
N PHE A 90 39.60 17.25 49.29
CA PHE A 90 38.48 18.17 49.43
C PHE A 90 37.23 17.35 49.75
N SER A 91 36.97 17.18 51.05
CA SER A 91 35.80 16.51 51.61
C SER A 91 35.14 17.40 52.66
N ILE A 92 33.87 17.12 52.99
CA ILE A 92 33.10 17.84 54.02
C ILE A 92 32.22 16.80 54.72
N ALA A 93 32.48 16.44 55.97
CA ALA A 93 31.66 15.48 56.70
C ALA A 93 30.26 16.04 57.04
N GLY A 94 29.32 15.18 57.43
CA GLY A 94 27.89 15.54 57.57
C GLY A 94 27.55 16.65 58.57
N ASN A 95 28.46 16.96 59.50
CA ASN A 95 28.31 18.04 60.49
C ASN A 95 29.34 19.17 60.29
N GLU A 96 29.97 19.22 59.11
CA GLU A 96 30.97 20.22 58.74
C GLU A 96 30.45 21.18 57.68
N ARG A 97 31.09 22.35 57.58
CA ARG A 97 30.72 23.42 56.65
C ARG A 97 31.94 24.05 56.01
N VAL A 98 31.86 24.32 54.72
CA VAL A 98 32.81 25.17 53.98
C VAL A 98 32.05 26.35 53.40
N ALA A 99 32.51 27.57 53.66
CA ALA A 99 31.90 28.80 53.18
C ALA A 99 32.90 29.63 52.36
N PHE A 100 32.57 29.94 51.11
CA PHE A 100 33.33 30.84 50.25
C PHE A 100 32.72 32.25 50.31
N HIS A 101 33.52 33.23 50.72
CA HIS A 101 33.18 34.65 50.65
C HIS A 101 34.00 35.29 49.52
N GLN A 102 33.36 35.51 48.38
CA GLN A 102 34.00 35.95 47.14
C GLN A 102 33.70 37.43 46.86
N PRO A 103 34.51 38.13 46.03
CA PRO A 103 34.31 39.56 45.76
C PRO A 103 32.94 39.91 45.18
N GLY A 104 32.36 39.02 44.37
CA GLY A 104 30.99 39.18 43.87
C GLY A 104 30.41 37.89 43.27
N LYS A 105 29.17 37.98 42.81
CA LYS A 105 28.42 36.83 42.24
C LYS A 105 29.04 36.22 40.97
N GLN A 106 29.91 36.97 40.29
CA GLN A 106 30.64 36.52 39.09
C GLN A 106 31.98 35.87 39.40
N SER A 107 32.49 36.04 40.63
CA SER A 107 33.80 35.51 41.02
C SER A 107 33.75 33.97 41.07
N ILE A 108 34.88 33.33 40.76
CA ILE A 108 34.98 31.88 40.61
C ILE A 108 36.13 31.35 41.48
N ALA A 109 35.83 30.32 42.29
CA ALA A 109 36.81 29.55 43.05
C ALA A 109 36.99 28.17 42.41
N LEU A 110 38.14 27.93 41.78
CA LEU A 110 38.54 26.61 41.30
C LEU A 110 39.27 25.84 42.39
N ASN A 111 38.61 24.78 42.86
CA ASN A 111 39.13 23.82 43.83
C ASN A 111 39.51 22.55 43.08
N ARG A 112 40.81 22.30 42.93
CA ARG A 112 41.33 21.13 42.22
C ARG A 112 41.96 20.15 43.19
N VAL A 113 41.44 18.92 43.25
CA VAL A 113 42.05 17.85 44.04
C VAL A 113 43.19 17.22 43.24
N VAL A 114 44.40 17.26 43.79
CA VAL A 114 45.62 16.66 43.23
C VAL A 114 46.06 15.38 43.96
N GLY A 115 45.41 15.06 45.09
CA GLY A 115 45.59 13.78 45.78
C GLY A 115 44.82 12.62 45.14
N ASN A 116 44.80 11.46 45.82
CA ASN A 116 44.27 10.20 45.28
C ASN A 116 42.84 9.87 45.76
N ASN A 117 42.25 10.70 46.61
CA ASN A 117 40.93 10.45 47.18
C ASN A 117 39.82 11.13 46.36
N GLY A 118 38.68 10.46 46.24
CA GLY A 118 37.45 11.08 45.74
C GLY A 118 36.84 12.02 46.79
N SER A 119 36.23 13.12 46.34
CA SER A 119 35.61 14.11 47.22
C SER A 119 34.32 13.57 47.83
N GLN A 120 34.27 13.51 49.16
CA GLN A 120 33.08 13.08 49.92
C GLN A 120 32.42 14.29 50.56
N ILE A 121 31.37 14.82 49.93
CA ILE A 121 30.63 15.99 50.40
C ILE A 121 29.35 15.52 51.07
N GLN A 122 29.34 15.45 52.40
CA GLN A 122 28.19 15.05 53.22
C GLN A 122 27.59 16.22 54.00
N GLY A 123 28.36 17.29 54.23
CA GLY A 123 27.94 18.49 54.98
C GLY A 123 27.53 19.66 54.09
N GLN A 124 27.82 20.89 54.56
CA GLN A 124 27.38 22.13 53.92
C GLN A 124 28.49 22.79 53.09
N LEU A 125 28.14 23.26 51.89
CA LEU A 125 29.01 24.10 51.06
C LEU A 125 28.24 25.35 50.63
N ASP A 126 28.65 26.52 51.10
CA ASP A 126 28.01 27.80 50.77
C ASP A 126 28.96 28.72 50.00
N ALA A 127 28.45 29.44 48.99
CA ALA A 127 29.20 30.46 48.28
C ALA A 127 28.28 31.56 47.72
N ASN A 128 28.72 32.82 47.76
CA ASN A 128 28.01 33.92 47.10
C ASN A 128 28.30 34.01 45.58
N GLY A 129 29.42 33.47 45.11
CA GLY A 129 29.79 33.37 43.69
C GLY A 129 29.82 31.92 43.21
N LYS A 130 30.66 31.62 42.20
CA LYS A 130 30.75 30.27 41.61
C LYS A 130 31.84 29.43 42.26
N VAL A 131 31.56 28.14 42.41
CA VAL A 131 32.52 27.14 42.87
C VAL A 131 32.73 26.10 41.77
N PHE A 132 33.98 25.89 41.38
CA PHE A 132 34.38 24.79 40.52
C PHE A 132 35.10 23.75 41.38
N LEU A 133 34.62 22.50 41.39
CA LEU A 133 35.21 21.37 42.10
C LEU A 133 35.70 20.34 41.08
N VAL A 134 37.00 20.21 40.94
CA VAL A 134 37.63 19.29 39.97
C VAL A 134 38.35 18.18 40.73
N ASN A 135 37.86 16.95 40.61
CA ASN A 135 38.49 15.78 41.22
C ASN A 135 38.46 14.55 40.29
N PRO A 136 39.59 14.20 39.66
CA PRO A 136 39.69 13.01 38.80
C PRO A 136 39.38 11.67 39.48
N ASN A 137 39.36 11.60 40.80
CA ASN A 137 39.05 10.39 41.56
C ASN A 137 37.54 10.23 41.85
N GLY A 138 36.71 11.22 41.50
CA GLY A 138 35.26 11.20 41.70
C GLY A 138 34.76 12.21 42.72
N VAL A 139 33.46 12.51 42.67
CA VAL A 139 32.77 13.43 43.58
C VAL A 139 31.44 12.80 44.01
N LEU A 140 31.22 12.66 45.31
CA LEU A 140 29.94 12.24 45.90
C LEU A 140 29.37 13.37 46.75
N PHE A 141 28.19 13.86 46.40
CA PHE A 141 27.34 14.65 47.28
C PHE A 141 26.38 13.69 47.99
N GLY A 142 26.63 13.36 49.25
CA GLY A 142 25.83 12.40 50.01
C GLY A 142 24.43 12.93 50.37
N SER A 143 23.55 12.05 50.85
CA SER A 143 22.13 12.38 51.09
C SER A 143 21.87 13.49 52.13
N GLY A 144 22.85 13.80 52.98
CA GLY A 144 22.78 14.91 53.93
C GLY A 144 23.34 16.24 53.41
N ALA A 145 23.96 16.25 52.22
CA ALA A 145 24.69 17.39 51.72
C ALA A 145 23.76 18.54 51.31
N GLN A 146 24.13 19.77 51.64
CA GLN A 146 23.44 20.99 51.24
C GLN A 146 24.43 21.97 50.61
N ILE A 147 24.30 22.18 49.30
CA ILE A 147 25.22 23.02 48.53
C ILE A 147 24.43 24.25 48.07
N ASN A 148 24.75 25.44 48.58
CA ASN A 148 24.10 26.70 48.20
C ASN A 148 25.12 27.66 47.60
N VAL A 149 25.11 27.84 46.29
CA VAL A 149 26.17 28.61 45.59
C VAL A 149 25.59 29.58 44.57
N GLY A 150 26.37 30.57 44.12
CA GLY A 150 26.03 31.38 42.94
C GLY A 150 26.07 30.58 41.62
N GLY A 151 26.85 29.50 41.59
CA GLY A 151 26.86 28.48 40.54
C GLY A 151 27.86 27.37 40.85
N LEU A 152 27.65 26.17 40.32
CA LEU A 152 28.51 25.01 40.57
C LEU A 152 28.98 24.39 39.25
N VAL A 153 30.28 24.10 39.15
CA VAL A 153 30.79 23.13 38.18
C VAL A 153 31.54 22.04 38.93
N ALA A 154 31.01 20.82 38.95
CA ALA A 154 31.75 19.65 39.44
C ALA A 154 32.24 18.84 38.25
N SER A 155 33.53 18.51 38.22
CA SER A 155 34.12 17.78 37.11
C SER A 155 35.10 16.69 37.57
N THR A 156 35.05 15.52 36.93
CA THR A 156 36.12 14.51 37.03
C THR A 156 37.19 14.70 35.96
N GLN A 157 36.90 15.49 34.92
CA GLN A 157 37.89 15.91 33.93
C GLN A 157 38.58 17.19 34.38
N ASN A 158 39.87 17.32 34.06
CA ASN A 158 40.69 18.43 34.56
C ASN A 158 40.57 19.66 33.65
N ILE A 159 40.85 20.86 34.19
CA ILE A 159 40.98 22.10 33.43
C ILE A 159 42.41 22.64 33.62
N ALA A 160 43.04 23.16 32.56
CA ALA A 160 44.35 23.80 32.69
C ALA A 160 44.23 25.17 33.37
N ASP A 161 45.25 25.58 34.14
CA ASP A 161 45.25 26.89 34.82
C ASP A 161 45.15 28.05 33.81
N ALA A 162 45.90 27.96 32.70
CA ALA A 162 45.87 28.96 31.64
C ALA A 162 44.47 29.12 31.02
N ASP A 163 43.79 28.00 30.78
CA ASP A 163 42.43 27.96 30.24
C ASP A 163 41.42 28.61 31.22
N PHE A 164 41.48 28.22 32.49
CA PHE A 164 40.62 28.80 33.52
C PHE A 164 40.83 30.32 33.66
N LEU A 165 42.08 30.77 33.72
CA LEU A 165 42.42 32.19 33.85
C LEU A 165 41.99 32.98 32.61
N ALA A 166 42.16 32.42 31.41
CA ALA A 166 41.68 33.00 30.15
C ALA A 166 40.14 33.01 30.02
N GLY A 167 39.42 32.29 30.88
CA GLY A 167 37.96 32.13 30.77
C GLY A 167 37.53 31.14 29.69
N ASN A 168 38.48 30.35 29.17
CA ASN A 168 38.22 29.22 28.29
C ASN A 168 37.96 27.98 29.14
N TYR A 169 36.72 27.74 29.57
CA TYR A 169 36.44 26.61 30.47
C TYR A 169 36.33 25.27 29.71
N ARG A 170 37.48 24.77 29.29
CA ARG A 170 37.64 23.46 28.67
C ARG A 170 38.12 22.44 29.70
N PHE A 171 37.27 21.47 30.01
CA PHE A 171 37.60 20.35 30.89
C PHE A 171 37.93 19.13 30.02
N SER A 172 39.05 18.45 30.28
CA SER A 172 39.43 17.26 29.55
C SER A 172 40.28 16.31 30.40
N GLY A 173 40.19 15.02 30.11
CA GLY A 173 40.94 13.99 30.81
C GLY A 173 40.51 12.58 30.42
N HIS A 174 41.04 11.61 31.15
CA HIS A 174 40.76 10.19 30.96
C HIS A 174 40.13 9.58 32.23
N SER A 175 39.58 10.40 33.12
CA SER A 175 38.95 9.88 34.34
C SER A 175 37.70 9.07 33.98
N THR A 176 37.61 7.86 34.53
CA THR A 176 36.41 7.02 34.48
C THR A 176 35.60 7.10 35.76
N ALA A 177 35.99 7.96 36.70
CA ALA A 177 35.30 8.13 37.97
C ALA A 177 33.93 8.79 37.78
N SER A 178 33.05 8.61 38.76
CA SER A 178 31.69 9.12 38.71
C SER A 178 31.51 10.39 39.52
N ILE A 179 30.54 11.20 39.09
CA ILE A 179 29.91 12.22 39.92
C ILE A 179 28.53 11.71 40.33
N VAL A 180 28.26 11.66 41.63
CA VAL A 180 26.96 11.22 42.16
C VAL A 180 26.41 12.29 43.10
N ASN A 181 25.17 12.71 42.86
CA ASN A 181 24.42 13.58 43.77
C ASN A 181 23.25 12.82 44.40
N ASP A 182 23.34 12.56 45.70
CA ASP A 182 22.24 12.08 46.55
C ASP A 182 21.67 13.20 47.44
N GLY A 183 22.35 14.37 47.51
CA GLY A 183 22.00 15.51 48.35
C GLY A 183 21.21 16.61 47.64
N HIS A 184 21.25 17.83 48.20
CA HIS A 184 20.57 19.00 47.65
C HIS A 184 21.58 20.05 47.17
N ILE A 185 21.55 20.34 45.87
CA ILE A 185 22.36 21.38 45.22
C ILE A 185 21.44 22.50 44.74
N THR A 186 21.68 23.72 45.20
CA THR A 186 20.91 24.91 44.87
C THR A 186 21.83 26.01 44.37
N ALA A 187 21.62 26.46 43.14
CA ALA A 187 22.22 27.67 42.61
C ALA A 187 21.32 28.89 42.88
N ALA A 188 21.91 30.06 43.06
CA ALA A 188 21.19 31.33 43.13
C ALA A 188 20.39 31.60 41.83
N ASP A 189 19.39 32.47 41.90
CA ASP A 189 18.59 32.87 40.74
C ASP A 189 19.48 33.37 39.57
N GLY A 190 19.30 32.75 38.39
CA GLY A 190 20.12 32.97 37.19
C GLY A 190 21.48 32.26 37.20
N GLY A 191 21.84 31.56 38.27
CA GLY A 191 23.03 30.71 38.39
C GLY A 191 22.85 29.34 37.75
N SER A 192 23.95 28.60 37.55
CA SER A 192 23.91 27.30 36.87
C SER A 192 24.64 26.20 37.65
N VAL A 193 24.22 24.94 37.45
CA VAL A 193 24.86 23.74 37.97
C VAL A 193 25.26 22.84 36.80
N ALA A 194 26.55 22.52 36.68
CA ALA A 194 27.06 21.56 35.70
C ALA A 194 27.83 20.43 36.39
N LEU A 195 27.43 19.18 36.14
CA LEU A 195 28.13 17.98 36.58
C LEU A 195 28.73 17.28 35.35
N LEU A 196 30.06 17.15 35.30
CA LEU A 196 30.83 16.75 34.12
C LEU A 196 31.74 15.55 34.41
N GLY A 197 31.55 14.43 33.73
CA GLY A 197 32.44 13.27 33.91
C GLY A 197 32.18 12.13 32.97
N ALA A 198 32.88 11.00 33.11
CA ALA A 198 32.54 9.83 32.31
C ALA A 198 31.15 9.27 32.69
N ARG A 199 30.81 9.31 33.98
CA ARG A 199 29.50 8.91 34.52
C ARG A 199 28.98 9.94 35.51
N VAL A 200 27.73 10.36 35.34
CA VAL A 200 27.07 11.37 36.18
C VAL A 200 25.70 10.85 36.58
N SER A 201 25.40 10.86 37.89
CA SER A 201 24.09 10.44 38.41
C SER A 201 23.51 11.46 39.39
N ASN A 202 22.24 11.81 39.20
CA ASN A 202 21.45 12.55 40.17
C ASN A 202 20.35 11.65 40.76
N ASN A 203 20.46 11.33 42.05
CA ASN A 203 19.40 10.69 42.83
C ASN A 203 18.76 11.65 43.85
N GLY A 204 19.41 12.78 44.12
CA GLY A 204 18.93 13.86 44.98
C GLY A 204 18.21 14.97 44.22
N VAL A 205 18.44 16.22 44.64
CA VAL A 205 17.80 17.42 44.06
C VAL A 205 18.85 18.40 43.56
N ILE A 206 18.70 18.86 42.32
CA ILE A 206 19.47 19.98 41.76
C ILE A 206 18.49 21.08 41.33
N GLN A 207 18.69 22.31 41.81
CA GLN A 207 17.84 23.45 41.53
C GLN A 207 18.64 24.66 41.04
N ALA A 208 18.23 25.26 39.92
CA ALA A 208 18.83 26.46 39.34
C ALA A 208 17.75 27.35 38.68
N LYS A 209 17.01 28.10 39.51
CA LYS A 209 15.90 28.94 39.04
C LYS A 209 16.40 30.04 38.09
N MET A 210 15.72 30.24 36.97
CA MET A 210 16.09 31.16 35.87
C MET A 210 17.48 30.92 35.27
N GLY A 211 18.10 29.77 35.54
CA GLY A 211 19.42 29.39 35.04
C GLY A 211 19.41 27.99 34.41
N ARG A 212 20.51 27.25 34.50
CA ARG A 212 20.64 25.95 33.81
C ARG A 212 21.15 24.84 34.72
N VAL A 213 20.58 23.65 34.56
CA VAL A 213 21.10 22.40 35.13
C VAL A 213 21.63 21.52 33.99
N ALA A 214 22.90 21.13 34.05
CA ALA A 214 23.54 20.35 33.01
C ALA A 214 24.24 19.09 33.57
N LEU A 215 23.90 17.92 33.04
CA LEU A 215 24.60 16.66 33.30
C LEU A 215 25.31 16.23 32.01
N GLY A 216 26.64 16.32 31.99
CA GLY A 216 27.46 16.00 30.82
C GLY A 216 28.30 14.73 31.04
N ALA A 217 28.10 13.73 30.19
CA ALA A 217 28.85 12.49 30.20
C ALA A 217 29.83 12.38 29.00
N GLY A 218 31.13 12.24 29.30
CA GLY A 218 32.21 12.26 28.30
C GLY A 218 33.60 12.49 28.92
N ASN A 219 34.59 12.66 28.05
CA ASN A 219 36.01 12.85 28.39
C ASN A 219 36.51 14.28 28.14
N ALA A 220 35.83 15.07 27.32
CA ALA A 220 36.13 16.49 27.13
C ALA A 220 34.86 17.33 27.00
N PHE A 221 34.87 18.50 27.63
CA PHE A 221 33.75 19.41 27.72
C PHE A 221 34.21 20.84 27.51
N LYS A 222 33.46 21.60 26.71
CA LYS A 222 33.58 23.05 26.64
C LYS A 222 32.36 23.69 27.27
N VAL A 223 32.59 24.55 28.25
CA VAL A 223 31.56 25.23 29.03
C VAL A 223 31.71 26.73 28.78
N ASN A 224 30.66 27.38 28.29
CA ASN A 224 30.67 28.84 28.08
C ASN A 224 29.66 29.49 29.02
N PHE A 225 30.09 30.49 29.79
CA PHE A 225 29.21 31.29 30.67
C PHE A 225 29.02 32.69 30.10
N ASP A 226 27.81 33.23 30.25
CA ASP A 226 27.53 34.67 30.11
C ASP A 226 27.06 35.21 31.46
N GLY A 227 27.98 35.88 32.16
CA GLY A 227 27.78 36.25 33.56
C GLY A 227 27.43 35.04 34.44
N ASN A 228 26.20 35.02 34.97
CA ASN A 228 25.70 33.93 35.82
C ASN A 228 25.14 32.72 35.07
N ASP A 229 24.76 32.90 33.81
CA ASP A 229 24.05 31.90 33.03
C ASP A 229 25.04 31.01 32.26
N LEU A 230 24.78 29.71 32.22
CA LEU A 230 25.52 28.78 31.38
C LEU A 230 24.98 28.91 29.95
N LEU A 231 25.74 29.53 29.05
CA LEU A 231 25.35 29.77 27.66
C LEU A 231 25.34 28.49 26.82
N SER A 232 26.37 27.65 26.96
CA SER A 232 26.42 26.34 26.28
C SER A 232 27.35 25.34 26.97
N LEU A 233 26.99 24.05 26.86
CA LEU A 233 27.82 22.89 27.19
C LEU A 233 27.96 22.05 25.92
N GLN A 234 29.19 21.81 25.49
CA GLN A 234 29.51 20.92 24.37
C GLN A 234 30.40 19.78 24.85
N VAL A 235 30.08 18.53 24.50
CA VAL A 235 30.97 17.40 24.74
C VAL A 235 31.84 17.21 23.50
N GLU A 236 33.16 17.40 23.65
CA GLU A 236 34.12 17.39 22.55
C GLU A 236 34.87 16.06 22.41
N GLY A 237 34.80 15.19 23.42
CA GLY A 237 35.45 13.89 23.43
C GLY A 237 34.62 12.87 24.20
N GLY A 238 34.36 11.72 23.60
CA GLY A 238 33.51 10.69 24.20
C GLY A 238 34.23 9.78 25.19
N ALA A 239 33.49 9.16 26.11
CA ALA A 239 33.98 8.11 27.01
C ALA A 239 33.54 6.72 26.53
N VAL A 240 34.20 5.63 26.96
CA VAL A 240 33.84 4.26 26.52
C VAL A 240 32.44 3.85 26.98
N ASP A 241 32.04 4.30 28.18
CA ASP A 241 30.72 4.09 28.81
C ASP A 241 30.15 5.42 29.33
N ALA A 242 29.92 6.38 28.43
CA ALA A 242 29.38 7.68 28.81
C ALA A 242 27.94 7.53 29.34
N GLN A 243 27.69 7.90 30.59
CA GLN A 243 26.37 7.76 31.21
C GLN A 243 25.94 9.02 31.97
N ALA A 244 24.76 9.55 31.64
CA ALA A 244 24.08 10.60 32.40
C ALA A 244 22.72 10.09 32.90
N THR A 245 22.56 9.95 34.21
CA THR A 245 21.34 9.41 34.84
C THR A 245 20.67 10.41 35.77
N ASN A 246 19.33 10.46 35.72
CA ASN A 246 18.51 11.17 36.69
C ASN A 246 17.43 10.25 37.26
N GLY A 247 17.57 9.88 38.53
CA GLY A 247 16.53 9.24 39.35
C GLY A 247 15.84 10.17 40.34
N GLY A 248 16.40 11.37 40.57
CA GLY A 248 15.89 12.38 41.49
C GLY A 248 15.15 13.53 40.79
N LEU A 249 15.35 14.77 41.27
CA LEU A 249 14.78 15.99 40.72
C LEU A 249 15.85 16.89 40.10
N LEU A 250 15.65 17.30 38.85
CA LEU A 250 16.38 18.39 38.20
C LEU A 250 15.40 19.55 37.96
N LYS A 251 15.65 20.73 38.51
CA LYS A 251 14.72 21.86 38.48
C LYS A 251 15.36 23.17 37.99
N ALA A 252 14.85 23.76 36.92
CA ALA A 252 15.33 24.99 36.30
C ALA A 252 14.18 25.86 35.75
N ASP A 253 13.23 26.28 36.60
CA ASP A 253 12.09 27.12 36.19
C ASP A 253 12.57 28.45 35.57
N GLY A 254 12.04 28.82 34.40
CA GLY A 254 12.47 29.96 33.59
C GLY A 254 13.80 29.73 32.87
N GLY A 255 14.29 28.49 32.84
CA GLY A 255 15.63 28.12 32.40
C GLY A 255 15.67 26.79 31.63
N GLU A 256 16.81 26.10 31.67
CA GLU A 256 17.02 24.85 30.90
C GLU A 256 17.59 23.69 31.74
N VAL A 257 17.15 22.48 31.43
CA VAL A 257 17.81 21.24 31.84
C VAL A 257 18.40 20.54 30.61
N LEU A 258 19.69 20.23 30.66
CA LEU A 258 20.42 19.50 29.62
C LEU A 258 21.03 18.23 30.22
N MET A 259 20.70 17.07 29.67
CA MET A 259 21.42 15.82 29.93
C MET A 259 22.02 15.35 28.60
N THR A 260 23.34 15.22 28.55
CA THR A 260 24.04 14.81 27.33
C THR A 260 25.10 13.75 27.59
N ALA A 261 25.23 12.78 26.68
CA ALA A 261 26.26 11.76 26.73
C ALA A 261 26.87 11.54 25.34
N HIS A 262 28.20 11.51 25.23
CA HIS A 262 28.90 11.16 23.99
C HIS A 262 29.94 10.06 24.25
N ALA A 263 29.96 9.05 23.36
CA ALA A 263 30.84 7.89 23.50
C ALA A 263 32.03 7.94 22.53
N ALA A 264 33.17 7.39 22.94
CA ALA A 264 34.29 7.14 22.05
C ALA A 264 34.09 5.79 21.35
N GLY A 265 33.62 5.81 20.09
CA GLY A 265 33.35 4.60 19.31
C GLY A 265 31.86 4.41 19.03
N ASN A 266 31.27 3.28 19.46
CA ASN A 266 29.86 2.99 19.21
C ASN A 266 28.97 4.01 19.93
N LEU A 267 28.16 4.74 19.17
CA LEU A 267 27.24 5.76 19.67
C LEU A 267 26.32 5.18 20.76
N LEU A 268 25.87 3.93 20.64
CA LEU A 268 24.94 3.30 21.60
C LEU A 268 25.47 3.15 23.03
N ASN A 269 26.79 3.27 23.25
CA ASN A 269 27.37 3.25 24.60
C ASN A 269 27.20 4.58 25.36
N ALA A 270 26.79 5.65 24.68
CA ALA A 270 26.40 6.90 25.31
C ALA A 270 24.94 6.84 25.75
N VAL A 271 24.71 6.63 27.05
CA VAL A 271 23.37 6.44 27.61
C VAL A 271 22.94 7.67 28.41
N VAL A 272 21.83 8.27 28.00
CA VAL A 272 21.06 9.22 28.81
C VAL A 272 19.84 8.47 29.37
N ASN A 273 19.62 8.54 30.68
CA ASN A 273 18.52 7.81 31.31
C ASN A 273 17.83 8.67 32.38
N ASN A 274 16.58 9.02 32.14
CA ASN A 274 15.73 9.68 33.12
C ASN A 274 14.68 8.69 33.65
N THR A 275 14.63 8.49 34.97
CA THR A 275 13.53 7.81 35.66
C THR A 275 12.85 8.69 36.71
N GLY A 276 13.48 9.82 37.05
CA GLY A 276 12.97 10.81 38.00
C GLY A 276 12.17 11.94 37.34
N THR A 277 12.19 13.10 37.97
CA THR A 277 11.49 14.31 37.52
C THR A 277 12.47 15.33 36.97
N ILE A 278 12.14 15.91 35.83
CA ILE A 278 12.81 17.09 35.28
C ILE A 278 11.76 18.21 35.14
N GLU A 279 12.00 19.34 35.78
CA GLU A 279 11.11 20.50 35.79
C GLU A 279 11.86 21.73 35.26
N ALA A 280 11.43 22.29 34.15
CA ALA A 280 11.89 23.57 33.63
C ALA A 280 10.64 24.35 33.20
N LYS A 281 9.84 24.80 34.17
CA LYS A 281 8.58 25.51 33.87
C LYS A 281 8.84 26.88 33.25
N GLY A 282 7.96 27.34 32.37
CA GLY A 282 8.02 28.72 31.89
C GLY A 282 7.78 29.72 33.03
N LEU A 283 8.57 30.78 33.13
CA LEU A 283 8.48 31.78 34.21
C LEU A 283 8.68 33.19 33.63
N ALA A 284 7.80 34.14 33.99
CA ALA A 284 7.76 35.47 33.39
C ALA A 284 7.76 35.39 31.84
N ASN A 285 8.72 36.02 31.17
CA ASN A 285 8.85 36.03 29.71
C ASN A 285 9.78 34.93 29.17
N ARG A 286 10.18 33.93 29.98
CA ARG A 286 11.15 32.89 29.59
C ARG A 286 10.47 31.53 29.48
N ALA A 287 10.58 30.92 28.30
CA ALA A 287 10.15 29.54 28.07
C ALA A 287 11.18 28.59 28.68
N GLY A 288 10.72 27.56 29.37
CA GLY A 288 11.62 26.53 29.86
C GLY A 288 11.93 25.46 28.83
N LYS A 289 13.09 24.80 28.97
CA LYS A 289 13.58 23.82 28.00
C LYS A 289 14.18 22.59 28.67
N ILE A 290 13.89 21.41 28.12
CA ILE A 290 14.53 20.15 28.50
C ILE A 290 15.16 19.52 27.26
N THR A 291 16.44 19.16 27.32
CA THR A 291 17.16 18.46 26.25
C THR A 291 17.81 17.19 26.80
N LEU A 292 17.46 16.03 26.24
CA LEU A 292 18.10 14.74 26.48
C LEU A 292 18.77 14.28 25.18
N ASP A 293 20.10 14.20 25.15
CA ASP A 293 20.88 13.93 23.92
C ASP A 293 21.96 12.86 24.17
N GLY A 294 21.87 11.72 23.50
CA GLY A 294 22.88 10.67 23.60
C GLY A 294 22.72 9.63 22.51
N GLY A 295 23.51 8.56 22.52
CA GLY A 295 23.29 7.49 21.55
C GLY A 295 22.07 6.63 21.86
N THR A 296 21.90 6.25 23.12
CA THR A 296 20.64 5.66 23.62
C THR A 296 20.03 6.58 24.67
N VAL A 297 18.81 7.05 24.43
CA VAL A 297 18.04 7.86 25.38
C VAL A 297 16.87 7.05 25.94
N LYS A 298 16.88 6.81 27.25
CA LYS A 298 15.79 6.16 27.99
C LYS A 298 15.01 7.23 28.75
N VAL A 299 13.72 7.34 28.45
CA VAL A 299 12.85 8.37 29.02
C VAL A 299 11.77 7.68 29.83
N ALA A 300 11.74 7.95 31.13
CA ALA A 300 10.71 7.54 32.07
C ALA A 300 10.43 8.70 33.05
N GLY A 301 9.46 8.53 33.96
CA GLY A 301 9.14 9.54 34.97
C GLY A 301 8.41 10.76 34.37
N LYS A 302 8.75 11.96 34.87
CA LYS A 302 8.04 13.20 34.52
C LYS A 302 8.99 14.23 33.90
N LEU A 303 8.61 14.80 32.76
CA LEU A 303 9.24 15.96 32.13
C LEU A 303 8.23 17.12 32.10
N ASP A 304 8.54 18.24 32.74
CA ASP A 304 7.58 19.34 32.91
C ASP A 304 8.19 20.66 32.45
N THR A 305 7.71 21.19 31.34
CA THR A 305 8.00 22.56 30.87
C THR A 305 6.73 23.39 30.72
N SER A 306 5.71 23.10 31.54
CA SER A 306 4.48 23.89 31.59
C SER A 306 4.75 25.32 32.06
N ALA A 307 3.86 26.26 31.76
CA ALA A 307 3.94 27.61 32.29
C ALA A 307 3.61 27.62 33.79
N ALA A 308 4.49 28.20 34.61
CA ALA A 308 4.25 28.42 36.04
C ALA A 308 3.29 29.58 36.32
N GLU A 309 3.18 30.53 35.38
CA GLU A 309 2.37 31.76 35.50
C GLU A 309 1.55 31.98 34.22
N ALA A 310 0.37 32.60 34.37
CA ALA A 310 -0.46 32.95 33.23
C ALA A 310 0.28 33.94 32.30
N GLY A 311 0.35 33.63 31.01
CA GLY A 311 1.04 34.45 30.01
C GLY A 311 2.51 34.09 29.76
N ALA A 312 3.11 33.20 30.56
CA ALA A 312 4.45 32.69 30.24
C ALA A 312 4.44 31.84 28.95
N PRO A 313 5.47 31.94 28.10
CA PRO A 313 5.52 31.21 26.84
C PRO A 313 5.66 29.69 27.07
N ALA A 314 5.15 28.90 26.12
CA ALA A 314 5.20 27.45 26.19
C ALA A 314 6.64 26.91 26.10
N GLY A 315 6.99 25.98 26.99
CA GLY A 315 8.30 25.34 27.01
C GLY A 315 8.45 24.22 25.98
N SER A 316 9.64 23.62 25.87
CA SER A 316 9.93 22.55 24.91
C SER A 316 10.75 21.40 25.51
N VAL A 317 10.51 20.20 24.97
CA VAL A 317 11.26 18.99 25.33
C VAL A 317 11.86 18.37 24.06
N ILE A 318 13.16 18.08 24.08
CA ILE A 318 13.86 17.41 22.97
C ILE A 318 14.52 16.14 23.50
N THR A 319 14.23 15.01 22.87
CA THR A 319 14.85 13.72 23.13
C THR A 319 15.46 13.21 21.83
N ARG A 320 16.79 13.17 21.76
CA ARG A 320 17.55 12.84 20.54
C ARG A 320 18.53 11.71 20.79
N GLY A 321 18.56 10.74 19.88
CA GLY A 321 19.64 9.76 19.85
C GLY A 321 19.54 8.80 18.67
N GLU A 322 20.50 7.89 18.55
CA GLU A 322 20.36 6.77 17.59
C GLU A 322 19.15 5.92 17.97
N GLN A 323 18.98 5.66 19.27
CA GLN A 323 17.83 4.99 19.83
C GLN A 323 17.18 5.82 20.93
N VAL A 324 15.87 6.05 20.82
CA VAL A 324 15.05 6.59 21.91
C VAL A 324 14.09 5.50 22.37
N ARG A 325 13.93 5.38 23.69
CA ARG A 325 13.00 4.43 24.33
C ARG A 325 12.21 5.15 25.42
N VAL A 326 10.93 5.38 25.15
CA VAL A 326 10.00 6.00 26.08
C VAL A 326 9.29 4.92 26.87
N ALA A 327 9.54 4.83 28.16
CA ALA A 327 8.85 3.91 29.05
C ALA A 327 7.35 4.23 29.13
N ARG A 328 6.55 3.21 29.44
CA ARG A 328 5.14 3.41 29.76
C ARG A 328 4.97 4.35 30.94
N ASP A 329 3.84 5.05 30.95
CA ASP A 329 3.46 6.02 31.98
C ASP A 329 4.39 7.25 32.08
N THR A 330 5.33 7.40 31.14
CA THR A 330 6.08 8.66 31.01
C THR A 330 5.11 9.81 30.77
N THR A 331 5.24 10.86 31.56
CA THR A 331 4.39 12.06 31.44
C THR A 331 5.24 13.26 31.04
N VAL A 332 4.77 13.96 30.02
CA VAL A 332 5.34 15.20 29.50
C VAL A 332 4.26 16.27 29.53
N ASP A 333 4.56 17.42 30.14
CA ASP A 333 3.64 18.54 30.20
C ASP A 333 4.32 19.80 29.68
N THR A 334 3.74 20.40 28.64
CA THR A 334 4.25 21.61 27.98
C THR A 334 3.18 22.70 27.89
N ARG A 335 2.09 22.59 28.66
CA ARG A 335 0.94 23.51 28.60
C ARG A 335 1.31 24.94 28.98
N ALA A 336 0.76 25.91 28.24
CA ALA A 336 0.81 27.33 28.54
C ALA A 336 -0.54 27.96 28.21
N GLY A 337 -1.41 28.08 29.23
CA GLY A 337 -2.81 28.42 29.03
C GLY A 337 -3.50 27.41 28.12
N ASP A 338 -4.14 27.90 27.05
CA ASP A 338 -4.80 27.06 26.05
C ASP A 338 -3.83 26.48 25.00
N THR A 339 -2.58 26.96 24.98
CA THR A 339 -1.53 26.47 24.08
C THR A 339 -0.64 25.42 24.75
N ALA A 340 0.22 24.79 23.97
CA ALA A 340 1.25 23.90 24.49
C ALA A 340 2.47 23.95 23.58
N GLY A 341 3.64 23.69 24.14
CA GLY A 341 4.86 23.52 23.37
C GLY A 341 5.03 22.07 22.90
N THR A 342 6.18 21.79 22.29
CA THR A 342 6.41 20.52 21.60
C THR A 342 7.40 19.63 22.34
N TRP A 343 7.07 18.34 22.41
CA TRP A 343 8.02 17.28 22.69
C TRP A 343 8.46 16.63 21.37
N THR A 344 9.74 16.80 21.05
CA THR A 344 10.37 16.22 19.85
C THR A 344 11.16 14.97 20.22
N VAL A 345 10.83 13.85 19.58
CA VAL A 345 11.60 12.60 19.57
C VAL A 345 12.29 12.47 18.21
N GLU A 346 13.61 12.56 18.20
CA GLU A 346 14.42 12.42 16.98
C GLU A 346 15.33 11.19 17.11
N ALA A 347 15.05 10.14 16.35
CA ALA A 347 15.79 8.88 16.44
C ALA A 347 15.76 8.04 15.16
N ALA A 348 16.68 7.07 15.03
CA ALA A 348 16.66 6.10 13.92
C ALA A 348 15.57 5.04 14.07
N ASN A 349 14.97 4.93 15.27
CA ASN A 349 13.85 4.06 15.58
C ASN A 349 12.56 4.84 15.93
N ALA A 350 12.45 6.11 15.53
CA ALA A 350 11.27 6.90 15.86
C ALA A 350 10.03 6.31 15.18
N GLY A 351 9.01 6.01 15.98
CA GLY A 351 7.77 5.36 15.53
C GLY A 351 6.90 4.98 16.71
N VAL A 352 5.72 4.43 16.41
CA VAL A 352 4.73 4.06 17.43
C VAL A 352 4.51 2.55 17.39
N ALA A 353 4.75 1.89 18.51
CA ALA A 353 4.55 0.45 18.64
C ALA A 353 3.15 0.11 19.18
N ARG A 354 2.74 -1.15 18.99
CA ARG A 354 1.59 -1.72 19.71
C ARG A 354 1.96 -1.88 21.19
N ASN A 355 0.99 -1.72 22.08
CA ASN A 355 1.14 -1.87 23.52
C ASN A 355 1.40 -3.36 23.91
N GLN A 356 2.61 -3.86 23.69
CA GLN A 356 3.02 -5.24 23.96
C GLN A 356 4.25 -5.29 24.87
N ALA A 357 4.44 -6.38 25.60
CA ALA A 357 5.73 -6.58 26.29
C ALA A 357 6.84 -6.58 25.21
N ASP A 358 7.94 -5.88 25.48
CA ASP A 358 9.12 -5.78 24.61
C ASP A 358 8.95 -4.97 23.30
N SER A 359 7.86 -4.22 23.12
CA SER A 359 7.64 -3.32 21.97
C SER A 359 8.73 -2.24 21.78
N LEU A 360 9.50 -1.98 22.83
CA LEU A 360 10.57 -0.97 22.92
C LEU A 360 11.98 -1.61 23.01
N TYR A 361 12.13 -2.90 22.68
CA TYR A 361 13.46 -3.55 22.55
C TYR A 361 14.27 -2.90 21.41
N PRO A 362 15.58 -3.19 21.27
CA PRO A 362 16.51 -2.40 20.44
C PRO A 362 16.08 -2.15 18.99
N ASP A 363 15.25 -3.02 18.40
CA ASP A 363 14.76 -2.88 17.02
C ASP A 363 13.28 -2.39 16.95
N GLY A 364 12.69 -2.08 18.12
CA GLY A 364 11.32 -1.61 18.28
C GLY A 364 11.19 -0.10 18.16
N ALA A 365 9.93 0.35 18.05
CA ALA A 365 9.62 1.77 17.89
C ALA A 365 9.91 2.56 19.17
N SER A 366 10.04 3.88 19.07
CA SER A 366 10.46 4.73 20.18
C SER A 366 9.44 4.85 21.33
N ILE A 367 8.14 4.73 21.05
CA ILE A 367 7.06 4.98 22.01
C ILE A 367 5.88 4.03 21.79
N ASP A 368 5.21 3.64 22.86
CA ASP A 368 3.95 2.88 22.83
C ASP A 368 2.74 3.78 22.54
N ALA A 369 1.73 3.25 21.85
CA ALA A 369 0.54 4.00 21.43
C ALA A 369 -0.25 4.63 22.59
N ASP A 370 -0.38 3.93 23.73
CA ASP A 370 -1.08 4.46 24.92
C ASP A 370 -0.29 5.62 25.56
N THR A 371 1.04 5.50 25.57
CA THR A 371 1.90 6.55 26.13
C THR A 371 1.89 7.78 25.24
N LEU A 372 1.88 7.62 23.92
CA LEU A 372 1.70 8.72 22.99
C LEU A 372 0.33 9.40 23.16
N SER A 373 -0.74 8.61 23.23
CA SER A 373 -2.12 9.09 23.43
C SER A 373 -2.27 9.89 24.72
N LEU A 374 -1.68 9.40 25.82
CA LEU A 374 -1.64 10.09 27.11
C LEU A 374 -0.96 11.47 27.00
N ASN A 375 0.23 11.52 26.38
CA ASN A 375 1.02 12.74 26.27
C ASN A 375 0.44 13.76 25.30
N LEU A 376 -0.29 13.31 24.27
CA LEU A 376 -1.11 14.21 23.44
C LEU A 376 -2.23 14.88 24.25
N GLY A 377 -2.55 14.45 25.48
CA GLY A 377 -3.45 15.19 26.37
C GLY A 377 -2.90 16.55 26.84
N THR A 378 -1.58 16.68 26.95
CA THR A 378 -0.89 17.84 27.57
C THR A 378 0.11 18.52 26.66
N THR A 379 0.58 17.85 25.60
CA THR A 379 1.74 18.28 24.82
C THR A 379 1.56 18.02 23.33
N ASN A 380 2.07 18.91 22.50
CA ASN A 380 2.25 18.61 21.07
C ASN A 380 3.42 17.65 20.90
N VAL A 381 3.30 16.62 20.07
CA VAL A 381 4.35 15.60 19.90
C VAL A 381 4.86 15.59 18.46
N ALA A 382 6.18 15.58 18.28
CA ALA A 382 6.84 15.40 16.98
C ALA A 382 7.74 14.18 17.01
N LEU A 383 7.48 13.18 16.16
CA LEU A 383 8.31 12.01 15.96
C LEU A 383 9.06 12.16 14.62
N THR A 384 10.39 12.20 14.68
CA THR A 384 11.27 12.35 13.52
C THR A 384 12.17 11.13 13.39
N ASN A 385 11.86 10.29 12.42
CA ASN A 385 12.66 9.12 12.09
C ASN A 385 13.79 9.48 11.12
N THR A 386 15.03 9.22 11.53
CA THR A 386 16.24 9.55 10.77
C THR A 386 16.70 8.43 9.84
N GLN A 387 16.09 7.24 9.93
CA GLN A 387 16.43 6.07 9.14
C GLN A 387 15.21 5.28 8.66
N GLY A 388 15.09 5.12 7.33
CA GLY A 388 14.05 4.26 6.75
C GLY A 388 12.63 4.78 6.99
N ASP A 389 11.68 3.87 7.15
CA ASP A 389 10.25 4.16 7.25
C ASP A 389 9.85 4.47 8.70
N LEU A 390 8.96 5.44 8.91
CA LEU A 390 8.29 5.64 10.20
C LEU A 390 6.98 4.84 10.18
N THR A 391 6.76 3.99 11.18
CA THR A 391 5.54 3.20 11.29
C THR A 391 4.74 3.57 12.54
N VAL A 392 3.43 3.74 12.37
CA VAL A 392 2.44 3.79 13.46
C VAL A 392 1.70 2.46 13.50
N SER A 393 2.17 1.56 14.35
CA SER A 393 1.69 0.17 14.44
C SER A 393 0.61 -0.06 15.49
N GLY A 394 0.36 0.92 16.38
CA GLY A 394 -0.67 0.86 17.43
C GLY A 394 -1.67 2.01 17.31
N PRO A 395 -2.92 1.84 17.79
CA PRO A 395 -3.94 2.87 17.69
C PRO A 395 -3.63 4.06 18.61
N VAL A 396 -3.82 5.28 18.11
CA VAL A 396 -3.54 6.51 18.86
C VAL A 396 -4.78 7.39 18.87
N ALA A 397 -5.20 7.83 20.05
CA ALA A 397 -6.41 8.63 20.22
C ALA A 397 -6.19 9.77 21.23
N TRP A 398 -6.64 10.99 20.91
CA TRP A 398 -6.59 12.11 21.84
C TRP A 398 -7.82 13.02 21.71
N ASN A 399 -8.17 13.73 22.77
CA ASN A 399 -9.35 14.61 22.82
C ASN A 399 -9.01 16.09 23.07
N SER A 400 -7.72 16.42 23.09
CA SER A 400 -7.17 17.75 23.33
C SER A 400 -6.90 18.48 21.99
N ASP A 401 -6.61 19.78 22.08
CA ASP A 401 -6.21 20.61 20.95
C ASP A 401 -4.76 20.38 20.47
N ARG A 402 -4.12 19.28 20.87
CA ARG A 402 -2.70 19.05 20.59
C ARG A 402 -2.47 18.52 19.18
N SER A 403 -1.25 18.77 18.70
CA SER A 403 -0.78 18.32 17.40
C SER A 403 0.13 17.10 17.50
N LEU A 404 -0.01 16.18 16.54
CA LEU A 404 0.92 15.09 16.29
C LEU A 404 1.63 15.34 14.95
N THR A 405 2.95 15.39 14.95
CA THR A 405 3.78 15.46 13.74
C THR A 405 4.58 14.18 13.58
N LEU A 406 4.47 13.54 12.41
CA LEU A 406 5.19 12.32 12.06
C LEU A 406 6.09 12.62 10.86
N THR A 407 7.39 12.37 10.98
CA THR A 407 8.35 12.65 9.91
C THR A 407 9.25 11.45 9.66
N SER A 408 9.30 10.95 8.43
CA SER A 408 10.39 10.08 7.95
C SER A 408 11.31 10.88 7.02
N GLN A 409 12.58 11.02 7.41
CA GLN A 409 13.57 11.78 6.63
C GLN A 409 14.07 11.03 5.39
N LYS A 410 13.94 9.70 5.34
CA LYS A 410 14.56 8.85 4.30
C LYS A 410 13.62 7.83 3.66
N GLY A 411 12.39 7.70 4.13
CA GLY A 411 11.46 6.67 3.67
C GLY A 411 9.99 7.09 3.71
N ASN A 412 9.15 6.10 3.95
CA ASN A 412 7.71 6.21 4.01
C ASN A 412 7.21 6.58 5.41
N VAL A 413 5.96 7.03 5.49
CA VAL A 413 5.18 6.98 6.73
C VAL A 413 4.02 6.00 6.54
N ASP A 414 3.99 4.96 7.36
CA ASP A 414 2.97 3.91 7.33
C ASP A 414 2.05 4.00 8.55
N LEU A 415 0.80 4.38 8.33
CA LEU A 415 -0.26 4.42 9.33
C LEU A 415 -1.01 3.09 9.29
N GLN A 416 -0.58 2.13 10.12
CA GLN A 416 -1.09 0.75 10.10
C GLN A 416 -2.34 0.53 10.96
N GLU A 417 -2.57 1.40 11.94
CA GLU A 417 -3.71 1.32 12.87
C GLU A 417 -4.46 2.65 12.92
N ALA A 418 -5.63 2.63 13.57
CA ALA A 418 -6.51 3.78 13.65
C ALA A 418 -5.89 4.97 14.41
N LEU A 419 -6.07 6.16 13.87
CA LEU A 419 -5.71 7.45 14.47
C LEU A 419 -6.98 8.28 14.68
N SER A 420 -7.20 8.82 15.88
CA SER A 420 -8.37 9.66 16.14
C SER A 420 -8.10 10.87 17.04
N ALA A 421 -8.73 11.99 16.70
CA ALA A 421 -8.66 13.22 17.48
C ALA A 421 -10.01 13.95 17.54
N THR A 422 -10.41 14.42 18.72
CA THR A 422 -11.67 15.17 18.90
C THR A 422 -11.51 16.59 19.44
N GLY A 423 -10.31 17.02 19.82
CA GLY A 423 -10.09 18.39 20.29
C GLY A 423 -10.39 19.40 19.19
N ALA A 424 -10.92 20.57 19.59
CA ALA A 424 -11.39 21.60 18.67
C ALA A 424 -10.32 22.03 17.66
N ASN A 425 -9.04 22.07 18.05
CA ASN A 425 -7.92 22.49 17.20
C ASN A 425 -6.89 21.37 16.98
N ALA A 426 -7.27 20.11 17.19
CA ALA A 426 -6.37 18.97 17.04
C ALA A 426 -5.81 18.86 15.61
N SER A 427 -4.54 18.50 15.47
CA SER A 427 -3.92 18.37 14.15
C SER A 427 -3.00 17.16 14.01
N LEU A 428 -2.93 16.64 12.78
CA LEU A 428 -2.02 15.56 12.38
C LEU A 428 -1.23 16.02 11.15
N ASN A 429 0.09 16.13 11.29
CA ASN A 429 0.99 16.49 10.20
C ASN A 429 1.88 15.29 9.87
N VAL A 430 1.84 14.82 8.63
CA VAL A 430 2.58 13.63 8.19
C VAL A 430 3.53 14.00 7.06
N ASN A 431 4.83 13.82 7.27
CA ASN A 431 5.89 14.17 6.33
C ASN A 431 6.69 12.90 5.97
N ALA A 432 6.60 12.44 4.73
CA ALA A 432 7.36 11.31 4.21
C ALA A 432 8.33 11.75 3.11
N ALA A 433 9.57 11.26 3.15
CA ALA A 433 10.52 11.49 2.06
C ALA A 433 10.07 10.83 0.74
N ASP A 434 9.37 9.68 0.83
CA ASP A 434 8.86 8.94 -0.33
C ASP A 434 7.33 8.97 -0.41
N LYS A 435 6.64 8.14 0.39
CA LYS A 435 5.19 7.93 0.30
C LYS A 435 4.50 7.86 1.66
N ILE A 436 3.23 8.25 1.72
CA ILE A 436 2.37 8.02 2.88
C ILE A 436 1.41 6.86 2.59
N ARG A 437 1.34 5.85 3.46
CA ARG A 437 0.37 4.76 3.36
C ARG A 437 -0.61 4.79 4.53
N ILE A 438 -1.88 4.96 4.22
CA ILE A 438 -2.98 4.95 5.19
C ILE A 438 -3.67 3.59 5.05
N ASN A 439 -3.45 2.70 6.03
CA ASN A 439 -4.00 1.34 5.99
C ASN A 439 -5.26 1.17 6.86
N GLU A 440 -5.49 2.08 7.81
CA GLU A 440 -6.65 2.11 8.71
C GLU A 440 -7.23 3.53 8.85
N ALA A 441 -8.34 3.66 9.57
CA ALA A 441 -9.09 4.92 9.66
C ALA A 441 -8.29 6.06 10.35
N VAL A 442 -8.39 7.27 9.78
CA VAL A 442 -7.89 8.53 10.39
C VAL A 442 -9.10 9.43 10.63
N LYS A 443 -9.41 9.76 11.89
CA LYS A 443 -10.63 10.51 12.25
C LYS A 443 -10.29 11.75 13.07
N LEU A 444 -10.32 12.93 12.46
CA LEU A 444 -10.15 14.21 13.15
C LEU A 444 -11.48 14.99 13.08
N THR A 445 -12.22 15.03 14.20
CA THR A 445 -13.62 15.50 14.20
C THR A 445 -13.81 16.83 14.93
N GLY A 446 -12.74 17.44 15.42
CA GLY A 446 -12.77 18.75 16.06
C GLY A 446 -13.14 19.87 15.10
N ARG A 447 -13.75 20.95 15.61
CA ARG A 447 -14.27 22.08 14.82
C ARG A 447 -13.26 22.64 13.80
N ASN A 448 -12.02 22.87 14.19
CA ASN A 448 -10.92 23.40 13.37
C ASN A 448 -9.82 22.34 13.16
N ALA A 449 -10.18 21.05 13.17
CA ALA A 449 -9.21 19.99 13.05
C ALA A 449 -8.43 20.07 11.73
N HIS A 450 -7.14 19.75 11.76
CA HIS A 450 -6.26 19.88 10.60
C HIS A 450 -5.53 18.58 10.27
N LEU A 451 -5.51 18.22 8.98
CA LEU A 451 -4.69 17.13 8.45
C LEU A 451 -3.77 17.66 7.36
N GLU A 452 -2.46 17.44 7.51
CA GLU A 452 -1.48 17.73 6.48
C GLU A 452 -0.73 16.47 6.05
N LEU A 453 -0.70 16.18 4.74
CA LEU A 453 0.00 15.05 4.16
C LEU A 453 1.04 15.51 3.14
N ASN A 454 2.32 15.42 3.49
CA ASN A 454 3.44 15.84 2.67
C ASN A 454 4.29 14.64 2.24
N ALA A 455 4.33 14.34 0.94
CA ALA A 455 5.10 13.24 0.37
C ALA A 455 5.40 13.45 -1.12
N LYS A 456 6.62 13.07 -1.53
CA LYS A 456 7.07 13.14 -2.93
C LYS A 456 6.18 12.34 -3.88
N ASN A 457 5.80 11.12 -3.48
CA ASN A 457 4.99 10.19 -4.26
C ASN A 457 3.54 10.09 -3.73
N GLY A 458 3.07 11.13 -3.03
CA GLY A 458 1.71 11.28 -2.53
C GLY A 458 1.31 10.27 -1.46
N HIS A 459 0.02 10.12 -1.26
CA HIS A 459 -0.58 9.17 -0.32
C HIS A 459 -1.35 8.06 -1.02
N THR A 460 -1.46 6.91 -0.37
CA THR A 460 -2.35 5.80 -0.77
C THR A 460 -3.22 5.35 0.37
N LEU A 461 -4.45 4.96 0.04
CA LEU A 461 -5.41 4.37 0.96
C LEU A 461 -5.59 2.89 0.64
N ASN A 462 -5.62 2.06 1.69
CA ASN A 462 -6.13 0.69 1.62
C ASN A 462 -7.66 0.69 1.42
N ASP A 463 -8.23 -0.39 0.87
CA ASP A 463 -9.68 -0.58 0.67
C ASP A 463 -10.53 -0.34 1.94
N LYS A 464 -9.96 -0.47 3.14
CA LYS A 464 -10.63 -0.21 4.43
C LYS A 464 -10.41 1.19 5.01
N ALA A 465 -9.41 1.92 4.50
CA ALA A 465 -9.01 3.19 5.07
C ALA A 465 -9.99 4.30 4.66
N VAL A 466 -10.45 5.08 5.64
CA VAL A 466 -11.27 6.27 5.44
C VAL A 466 -10.70 7.39 6.30
N VAL A 467 -10.51 8.56 5.70
CA VAL A 467 -10.17 9.78 6.44
C VAL A 467 -11.46 10.55 6.72
N THR A 468 -11.70 10.87 7.99
CA THR A 468 -12.84 11.69 8.43
C THR A 468 -12.33 13.02 8.98
N LEU A 469 -12.78 14.12 8.39
CA LEU A 469 -12.50 15.52 8.75
C LEU A 469 -13.83 16.26 8.95
N SER A 470 -14.63 15.87 9.94
CA SER A 470 -16.06 16.22 10.00
C SER A 470 -16.41 17.51 10.76
N GLY A 471 -15.43 18.25 11.28
CA GLY A 471 -15.68 19.52 11.98
C GLY A 471 -15.99 20.68 11.03
N ASP A 472 -16.76 21.67 11.51
CA ASP A 472 -17.29 22.80 10.70
C ASP A 472 -16.23 23.59 9.90
N ASN A 473 -15.00 23.67 10.39
CA ASN A 473 -13.85 24.35 9.78
C ASN A 473 -12.65 23.40 9.64
N ALA A 474 -12.90 22.09 9.53
CA ALA A 474 -11.81 21.16 9.33
C ALA A 474 -11.06 21.49 8.03
N SER A 475 -9.74 21.33 8.05
CA SER A 475 -8.86 21.69 6.94
C SER A 475 -7.96 20.55 6.53
N PHE A 476 -7.66 20.50 5.23
CA PHE A 476 -6.74 19.54 4.64
C PHE A 476 -5.73 20.26 3.77
N ARG A 477 -4.46 19.88 3.91
CA ARG A 477 -3.36 20.37 3.10
C ARG A 477 -2.50 19.20 2.63
N ALA A 478 -1.98 19.31 1.42
CA ALA A 478 -1.02 18.33 0.92
C ALA A 478 0.05 19.00 0.07
N ASN A 479 1.32 18.75 0.39
CA ASN A 479 2.49 19.28 -0.32
C ASN A 479 2.44 20.80 -0.52
N GLY A 480 2.02 21.53 0.52
CA GLY A 480 1.92 22.98 0.48
C GLY A 480 0.66 23.55 -0.19
N GLU A 481 -0.26 22.69 -0.64
CA GLU A 481 -1.50 23.10 -1.33
C GLU A 481 -2.73 22.85 -0.44
N ASP A 482 -3.59 23.85 -0.29
CA ASP A 482 -4.81 23.74 0.50
C ASP A 482 -5.96 23.13 -0.32
N TYR A 483 -6.75 22.27 0.32
CA TYR A 483 -7.95 21.67 -0.27
C TYR A 483 -9.17 22.15 0.48
N LYS A 484 -10.25 22.42 -0.25
CA LYS A 484 -11.56 22.62 0.37
C LYS A 484 -12.12 21.27 0.83
N VAL A 485 -12.43 21.15 2.12
CA VAL A 485 -13.11 19.99 2.70
C VAL A 485 -14.61 20.11 2.43
N LEU A 486 -15.24 19.03 1.94
CA LEU A 486 -16.65 18.96 1.57
C LEU A 486 -17.39 18.00 2.48
N HIS A 487 -18.52 18.43 3.04
CA HIS A 487 -19.31 17.65 4.03
C HIS A 487 -20.73 17.37 3.57
N THR A 488 -21.25 18.16 2.63
CA THR A 488 -22.68 18.17 2.24
C THR A 488 -22.90 18.16 0.73
N VAL A 489 -24.15 17.90 0.31
CA VAL A 489 -24.57 18.04 -1.09
C VAL A 489 -24.41 19.48 -1.60
N ALA A 490 -24.61 20.47 -0.73
CA ALA A 490 -24.39 21.88 -1.07
C ALA A 490 -22.91 22.17 -1.35
N ASP A 491 -22.00 21.54 -0.61
CA ASP A 491 -20.56 21.65 -0.85
C ASP A 491 -20.16 21.06 -2.20
N LEU A 492 -20.70 19.89 -2.56
CA LEU A 492 -20.51 19.31 -3.90
C LEU A 492 -20.96 20.27 -4.99
N ARG A 493 -22.07 21.01 -4.76
CA ARG A 493 -22.52 22.01 -5.72
C ARG A 493 -21.59 23.22 -5.81
N SER A 494 -20.97 23.61 -4.71
CA SER A 494 -20.05 24.76 -4.66
C SER A 494 -18.81 24.61 -5.55
N ILE A 495 -18.49 23.38 -6.00
CA ILE A 495 -17.39 23.11 -6.93
C ILE A 495 -17.57 23.85 -8.26
N ASP A 496 -18.82 24.12 -8.68
CA ASP A 496 -19.11 24.88 -9.92
C ASP A 496 -18.47 26.29 -9.93
N ALA A 497 -18.16 26.84 -8.75
CA ALA A 497 -17.48 28.14 -8.61
C ALA A 497 -15.98 28.09 -8.92
N ASN A 498 -15.32 26.93 -8.79
CA ASN A 498 -13.90 26.77 -9.11
C ASN A 498 -13.58 25.33 -9.60
N LEU A 499 -13.80 25.09 -10.89
CA LEU A 499 -13.55 23.78 -11.51
C LEU A 499 -12.07 23.37 -11.58
N GLY A 500 -11.14 24.31 -11.31
CA GLY A 500 -9.71 24.04 -11.16
C GLY A 500 -9.26 23.83 -9.71
N GLY A 501 -10.19 23.90 -8.75
CA GLY A 501 -9.91 23.81 -7.33
C GLY A 501 -9.49 22.41 -6.87
N ARG A 502 -9.03 22.35 -5.61
CA ARG A 502 -8.65 21.13 -4.92
C ARG A 502 -9.66 20.82 -3.83
N TYR A 503 -10.15 19.59 -3.83
CA TYR A 503 -11.29 19.20 -3.00
C TYR A 503 -11.02 17.85 -2.34
N VAL A 504 -11.36 17.75 -1.05
CA VAL A 504 -11.45 16.48 -0.34
C VAL A 504 -12.84 16.29 0.27
N ILE A 505 -13.28 15.05 0.41
CA ILE A 505 -14.50 14.75 1.18
C ILE A 505 -14.11 14.53 2.64
N GLY A 506 -14.75 15.27 3.56
CA GLY A 506 -14.51 15.16 5.00
C GLY A 506 -15.32 14.05 5.69
N ASN A 507 -16.44 13.62 5.10
CA ASN A 507 -17.29 12.55 5.63
C ASN A 507 -18.18 11.97 4.52
N THR A 508 -18.85 10.85 4.79
CA THR A 508 -19.91 10.34 3.92
C THR A 508 -20.95 11.42 3.62
N ILE A 509 -21.22 11.67 2.35
CA ILE A 509 -22.24 12.62 1.87
C ILE A 509 -23.44 11.82 1.39
N ASP A 510 -24.54 11.91 2.13
CA ASP A 510 -25.80 11.28 1.76
C ASP A 510 -26.72 12.29 1.05
N GLY A 511 -27.06 11.97 -0.20
CA GLY A 511 -27.90 12.79 -1.07
C GLY A 511 -29.38 12.76 -0.74
N ALA A 512 -29.86 11.80 0.06
CA ALA A 512 -31.28 11.62 0.39
C ALA A 512 -32.22 11.59 -0.85
N ASN A 513 -31.73 11.02 -1.95
CA ASN A 513 -32.37 10.97 -3.28
C ASN A 513 -32.61 12.35 -3.92
N ALA A 514 -31.85 13.38 -3.52
CA ALA A 514 -31.97 14.70 -4.10
C ALA A 514 -31.60 14.71 -5.59
N SER A 515 -32.34 15.52 -6.36
CA SER A 515 -31.97 15.86 -7.73
C SER A 515 -30.68 16.66 -7.75
N PHE A 516 -29.73 16.28 -8.61
CA PHE A 516 -28.39 16.85 -8.65
C PHE A 516 -27.94 17.05 -10.09
N ARG A 517 -27.70 18.30 -10.50
CA ARG A 517 -27.14 18.59 -11.84
C ARG A 517 -25.69 18.12 -11.94
N SER A 518 -25.19 17.65 -13.08
CA SER A 518 -23.74 17.38 -13.21
C SER A 518 -22.86 18.57 -12.78
N ILE A 519 -21.79 18.31 -12.03
CA ILE A 519 -20.76 19.30 -11.71
C ILE A 519 -20.09 19.73 -13.01
N GLY A 520 -19.87 21.03 -13.16
CA GLY A 520 -19.34 21.68 -14.35
C GLY A 520 -20.40 22.04 -15.39
N GLY A 521 -21.56 21.36 -15.40
CA GLY A 521 -22.53 21.47 -16.48
C GLY A 521 -21.87 21.07 -17.81
N ASP A 522 -21.52 22.07 -18.63
CA ASP A 522 -20.82 21.92 -19.92
C ASP A 522 -19.32 22.21 -19.84
N ARG A 523 -18.79 22.56 -18.67
CA ARG A 523 -17.36 22.87 -18.46
C ARG A 523 -16.66 21.70 -17.80
N ALA A 524 -15.42 21.44 -18.21
CA ALA A 524 -14.60 20.38 -17.64
C ALA A 524 -14.06 20.75 -16.25
N PHE A 525 -14.21 19.83 -15.30
CA PHE A 525 -13.43 19.83 -14.07
C PHE A 525 -11.97 19.50 -14.39
N HIS A 526 -11.04 20.37 -14.00
CA HIS A 526 -9.62 20.24 -14.29
C HIS A 526 -8.75 20.33 -13.03
N GLY A 527 -9.37 20.33 -11.85
CA GLY A 527 -8.72 20.31 -10.55
C GLY A 527 -8.43 18.91 -10.00
N VAL A 528 -8.41 18.80 -8.67
CA VAL A 528 -8.22 17.54 -7.93
C VAL A 528 -9.40 17.30 -7.01
N PHE A 529 -9.99 16.12 -7.09
CA PHE A 529 -11.06 15.66 -6.20
C PHE A 529 -10.65 14.32 -5.59
N ASP A 530 -10.34 14.32 -4.30
CA ASP A 530 -9.95 13.12 -3.56
C ASP A 530 -11.03 12.78 -2.52
N GLY A 531 -11.70 11.64 -2.68
CA GLY A 531 -12.71 11.20 -1.73
C GLY A 531 -12.15 10.81 -0.37
N LEU A 532 -10.83 10.62 -0.24
CA LEU A 532 -10.16 10.10 0.96
C LEU A 532 -10.84 8.85 1.56
N GLY A 533 -11.38 7.99 0.69
CA GLY A 533 -12.10 6.76 1.06
C GLY A 533 -13.58 6.97 1.39
N ASN A 534 -14.09 8.20 1.39
CA ASN A 534 -15.48 8.50 1.71
C ASN A 534 -16.46 8.12 0.60
N THR A 535 -17.74 8.09 0.96
CA THR A 535 -18.86 7.71 0.08
C THR A 535 -19.74 8.92 -0.26
N ILE A 536 -20.15 9.03 -1.52
CA ILE A 536 -21.29 9.85 -1.95
C ILE A 536 -22.42 8.89 -2.30
N SER A 537 -23.62 9.10 -1.72
CA SER A 537 -24.74 8.19 -1.94
C SER A 537 -26.05 8.87 -2.29
N ARG A 538 -26.98 8.10 -2.87
CA ARG A 538 -28.40 8.47 -3.07
C ARG A 538 -28.60 9.84 -3.73
N LEU A 539 -28.00 10.06 -4.89
CA LEU A 539 -28.27 11.23 -5.74
C LEU A 539 -28.96 10.82 -7.04
N SER A 540 -29.91 11.64 -7.50
CA SER A 540 -30.52 11.53 -8.81
C SER A 540 -29.89 12.54 -9.76
N ILE A 541 -28.97 12.08 -10.61
CA ILE A 541 -28.13 12.91 -11.47
C ILE A 541 -28.79 13.17 -12.82
N THR A 542 -28.84 14.44 -13.20
CA THR A 542 -29.29 14.92 -14.51
C THR A 542 -28.33 15.98 -15.04
N ASN A 543 -28.39 16.28 -16.34
CA ASN A 543 -27.76 17.48 -16.88
C ASN A 543 -28.60 18.04 -18.04
N THR A 544 -28.41 19.32 -18.33
CA THR A 544 -28.95 19.96 -19.55
C THR A 544 -28.00 19.83 -20.73
N GLY A 545 -26.71 19.69 -20.42
CA GLY A 545 -25.59 19.55 -21.35
C GLY A 545 -25.45 18.18 -22.02
N PRO A 546 -24.50 18.02 -22.95
CA PRO A 546 -24.30 16.77 -23.67
C PRO A 546 -23.66 15.67 -22.82
N ASN A 547 -23.06 16.01 -21.67
CA ASN A 547 -22.30 15.07 -20.86
C ASN A 547 -22.93 14.92 -19.49
N ILE A 548 -23.25 13.70 -19.09
CA ILE A 548 -24.02 13.41 -17.89
C ILE A 548 -23.22 12.46 -16.99
N GLY A 549 -23.12 12.83 -15.72
CA GLY A 549 -22.50 12.10 -14.62
C GLY A 549 -22.37 12.98 -13.38
N LEU A 550 -21.81 12.47 -12.27
CA LEU A 550 -21.55 13.34 -11.11
C LEU A 550 -20.74 14.56 -11.54
N PHE A 551 -19.76 14.35 -12.41
CA PHE A 551 -19.10 15.35 -13.25
C PHE A 551 -19.58 15.22 -14.70
N GLY A 552 -19.95 16.32 -15.35
CA GLY A 552 -20.30 16.28 -16.77
C GLY A 552 -19.07 15.91 -17.59
N GLN A 553 -17.98 16.65 -17.40
CA GLN A 553 -16.68 16.38 -18.02
C GLN A 553 -15.55 16.52 -17.00
N SER A 554 -14.48 15.76 -17.18
CA SER A 554 -13.26 15.88 -16.37
C SER A 554 -12.00 15.74 -17.21
N SER A 555 -11.06 16.66 -17.04
CA SER A 555 -9.66 16.54 -17.43
C SER A 555 -8.73 16.54 -16.20
N GLY A 556 -9.29 16.58 -14.98
CA GLY A 556 -8.57 16.61 -13.71
C GLY A 556 -8.34 15.22 -13.11
N THR A 557 -8.07 15.17 -11.81
CA THR A 557 -7.91 13.91 -11.05
C THR A 557 -9.12 13.66 -10.16
N LEU A 558 -9.71 12.47 -10.26
CA LEU A 558 -10.78 11.96 -9.39
C LEU A 558 -10.28 10.68 -8.71
N ALA A 559 -10.16 10.68 -7.38
CA ALA A 559 -9.51 9.58 -6.66
C ALA A 559 -10.22 9.16 -5.37
N ASN A 560 -9.97 7.93 -4.93
CA ASN A 560 -10.30 7.38 -3.61
C ASN A 560 -11.76 7.62 -3.18
N LEU A 561 -12.71 7.29 -4.05
CA LEU A 561 -14.11 7.63 -3.89
C LEU A 561 -15.00 6.40 -3.98
N THR A 562 -15.98 6.30 -3.09
CA THR A 562 -17.10 5.37 -3.26
C THR A 562 -18.36 6.12 -3.71
N LEU A 563 -19.03 5.61 -4.74
CA LEU A 563 -20.37 6.01 -5.15
C LEU A 563 -21.35 4.89 -4.79
N ASP A 564 -22.45 5.21 -4.11
CA ASP A 564 -23.44 4.21 -3.72
C ASP A 564 -24.87 4.65 -4.05
N SER A 565 -25.58 3.83 -4.81
CA SER A 565 -27.01 4.03 -5.08
C SER A 565 -27.31 5.36 -5.78
N LEU A 566 -26.43 5.77 -6.70
CA LEU A 566 -26.68 6.90 -7.60
C LEU A 566 -27.56 6.44 -8.77
N VAL A 567 -28.53 7.28 -9.11
CA VAL A 567 -29.39 7.12 -10.28
C VAL A 567 -28.99 8.20 -11.28
N VAL A 568 -28.57 7.82 -12.48
CA VAL A 568 -28.22 8.74 -13.55
C VAL A 568 -29.24 8.63 -14.68
N ASP A 569 -29.97 9.71 -14.90
CA ASP A 569 -30.91 9.84 -16.01
C ASP A 569 -30.27 10.68 -17.13
N GLY A 570 -29.81 9.99 -18.18
CA GLY A 570 -29.28 10.64 -19.37
C GLY A 570 -30.36 11.24 -20.28
N THR A 571 -31.64 10.96 -20.02
CA THR A 571 -32.76 11.35 -20.90
C THR A 571 -33.16 12.81 -20.75
N SER A 572 -32.83 13.41 -19.60
CA SER A 572 -33.19 14.80 -19.31
C SER A 572 -32.43 15.84 -20.15
N ALA A 573 -31.32 15.43 -20.79
CA ALA A 573 -30.47 16.33 -21.55
C ALA A 573 -31.06 16.61 -22.93
N ALA A 574 -31.02 17.89 -23.36
CA ALA A 574 -31.55 18.30 -24.66
C ALA A 574 -30.69 17.85 -25.85
N ARG A 575 -29.42 17.47 -25.59
CA ARG A 575 -28.43 17.07 -26.61
C ARG A 575 -27.46 16.01 -26.05
N ALA A 576 -27.96 14.93 -25.49
CA ALA A 576 -27.13 13.92 -24.83
C ALA A 576 -26.09 13.31 -25.80
N ALA A 577 -24.84 13.17 -25.34
CA ALA A 577 -23.76 12.54 -26.09
C ALA A 577 -23.04 11.45 -25.27
N PHE A 578 -22.63 11.79 -24.04
CA PHE A 578 -21.89 10.88 -23.16
C PHE A 578 -22.55 10.77 -21.78
N VAL A 579 -22.85 9.54 -21.36
CA VAL A 579 -23.51 9.30 -20.05
C VAL A 579 -22.67 8.31 -19.22
N GLY A 580 -22.32 8.70 -18.00
CA GLY A 580 -21.61 7.87 -17.03
C GLY A 580 -22.08 8.14 -15.61
N GLY A 581 -21.85 7.20 -14.69
CA GLY A 581 -22.15 7.36 -13.27
C GLY A 581 -21.33 8.47 -12.60
N LEU A 582 -20.01 8.42 -12.78
CA LEU A 582 -19.07 9.40 -12.24
C LEU A 582 -18.80 10.52 -13.24
N VAL A 583 -18.45 10.18 -14.49
CA VAL A 583 -18.07 11.17 -15.51
C VAL A 583 -18.78 10.89 -16.84
N GLY A 584 -19.38 11.91 -17.45
CA GLY A 584 -19.83 11.79 -18.84
C GLY A 584 -18.65 11.59 -19.79
N ASP A 585 -17.75 12.57 -19.86
CA ASP A 585 -16.55 12.55 -20.72
C ASP A 585 -15.25 12.77 -19.91
N ASN A 586 -14.41 11.74 -19.81
CA ASN A 586 -13.07 11.84 -19.24
C ASN A 586 -12.06 12.25 -20.32
N LEU A 587 -11.91 13.56 -20.50
CA LEU A 587 -11.13 14.21 -21.54
C LEU A 587 -9.65 14.36 -21.14
N GLY A 588 -8.98 13.22 -20.94
CA GLY A 588 -7.56 13.19 -20.56
C GLY A 588 -7.30 13.20 -19.05
N GLY A 589 -8.35 13.20 -18.21
CA GLY A 589 -8.23 13.13 -16.76
C GLY A 589 -7.83 11.75 -16.23
N ARG A 590 -7.52 11.69 -14.93
CA ARG A 590 -7.16 10.47 -14.20
C ARG A 590 -8.27 10.11 -13.21
N ILE A 591 -8.82 8.92 -13.37
CA ILE A 591 -9.77 8.31 -12.42
C ILE A 591 -9.05 7.13 -11.78
N THR A 592 -8.88 7.13 -10.45
CA THR A 592 -8.15 6.06 -9.77
C THR A 592 -8.76 5.68 -8.42
N ASN A 593 -8.80 4.39 -8.10
CA ASN A 593 -9.35 3.90 -6.83
C ASN A 593 -10.79 4.39 -6.59
N VAL A 594 -11.67 4.12 -7.56
CA VAL A 594 -13.08 4.51 -7.50
C VAL A 594 -13.94 3.26 -7.50
N THR A 595 -14.83 3.14 -6.52
CA THR A 595 -15.82 2.05 -6.45
C THR A 595 -17.21 2.62 -6.59
N ALA A 596 -18.00 2.12 -7.55
CA ALA A 596 -19.40 2.48 -7.73
C ALA A 596 -20.28 1.23 -7.56
N LYS A 597 -21.20 1.26 -6.60
CA LYS A 597 -22.07 0.11 -6.26
C LYS A 597 -23.54 0.53 -6.23
N ASN A 598 -24.43 -0.44 -6.48
CA ASN A 598 -25.89 -0.24 -6.54
C ASN A 598 -26.30 0.86 -7.55
N MET A 599 -25.51 1.06 -8.60
CA MET A 599 -25.73 2.14 -9.55
C MET A 599 -26.88 1.83 -10.52
N SER A 600 -27.59 2.86 -10.97
CA SER A 600 -28.53 2.77 -12.09
C SER A 600 -28.22 3.88 -13.10
N VAL A 601 -27.78 3.53 -14.30
CA VAL A 601 -27.50 4.48 -15.39
C VAL A 601 -28.41 4.17 -16.56
N SER A 602 -29.23 5.13 -16.99
CA SER A 602 -30.22 4.92 -18.05
C SER A 602 -30.27 6.03 -19.08
N TYR A 603 -30.60 5.65 -20.32
CA TYR A 603 -30.90 6.57 -21.42
C TYR A 603 -31.99 5.98 -22.32
N ASN A 604 -33.03 6.76 -22.63
CA ASN A 604 -34.08 6.35 -23.58
C ASN A 604 -34.48 7.47 -24.58
N GLY A 605 -33.62 8.47 -24.77
CA GLY A 605 -33.90 9.64 -25.60
C GLY A 605 -33.69 9.43 -27.11
N SER A 606 -33.80 10.54 -27.85
CA SER A 606 -33.67 10.60 -29.31
C SER A 606 -32.29 11.02 -29.83
N ASP A 607 -31.35 11.38 -28.96
CA ASP A 607 -29.98 11.71 -29.34
C ASP A 607 -29.11 10.45 -29.43
N THR A 608 -28.02 10.54 -30.22
CA THR A 608 -27.05 9.45 -30.31
C THR A 608 -26.12 9.47 -29.10
N VAL A 609 -26.24 8.47 -28.24
CA VAL A 609 -25.50 8.41 -26.97
C VAL A 609 -24.52 7.24 -26.89
N GLN A 610 -23.36 7.52 -26.30
CA GLN A 610 -22.43 6.52 -25.78
C GLN A 610 -22.48 6.55 -24.25
N MET A 611 -22.71 5.42 -23.63
CA MET A 611 -22.91 5.35 -22.19
C MET A 611 -22.14 4.22 -21.53
N GLY A 612 -21.62 4.49 -20.33
CA GLY A 612 -21.00 3.50 -19.46
C GLY A 612 -21.58 3.57 -18.06
N GLY A 613 -21.37 2.54 -17.24
CA GLY A 613 -21.80 2.59 -15.85
C GLY A 613 -21.03 3.62 -15.03
N LEU A 614 -19.71 3.73 -15.21
CA LEU A 614 -18.89 4.73 -14.51
C LEU A 614 -18.55 5.93 -15.40
N VAL A 615 -18.19 5.67 -16.66
CA VAL A 615 -17.73 6.70 -17.60
C VAL A 615 -18.41 6.57 -18.96
N GLY A 616 -18.93 7.65 -19.53
CA GLY A 616 -19.47 7.62 -20.90
C GLY A 616 -18.38 7.40 -21.95
N ARG A 617 -17.43 8.34 -22.03
CA ARG A 617 -16.24 8.24 -22.89
C ARG A 617 -14.96 8.45 -22.09
N ASN A 618 -13.95 7.62 -22.33
CA ASN A 618 -12.62 7.72 -21.72
C ASN A 618 -11.54 8.01 -22.76
N VAL A 619 -10.94 9.19 -22.69
CA VAL A 619 -9.70 9.56 -23.41
C VAL A 619 -8.49 9.56 -22.46
N GLY A 620 -8.73 9.62 -21.15
CA GLY A 620 -7.70 9.63 -20.11
C GLY A 620 -7.36 8.24 -19.55
N THR A 621 -7.06 8.18 -18.26
CA THR A 621 -6.71 6.94 -17.56
C THR A 621 -7.74 6.58 -16.51
N ILE A 622 -8.17 5.31 -16.50
CA ILE A 622 -8.96 4.69 -15.45
C ILE A 622 -8.14 3.55 -14.86
N ASP A 623 -7.93 3.57 -13.55
CA ASP A 623 -7.08 2.60 -12.84
C ASP A 623 -7.74 2.17 -11.53
N ARG A 624 -7.80 0.87 -11.22
CA ARG A 624 -8.42 0.38 -9.97
C ARG A 624 -9.84 0.89 -9.78
N ALA A 625 -10.64 0.83 -10.85
CA ALA A 625 -12.05 1.21 -10.82
C ALA A 625 -12.93 -0.03 -10.74
N ARG A 626 -13.96 0.01 -9.90
CA ARG A 626 -14.97 -1.06 -9.77
C ARG A 626 -16.36 -0.51 -10.03
N PHE A 627 -17.15 -1.17 -10.86
CA PHE A 627 -18.55 -0.82 -11.10
C PHE A 627 -19.47 -2.03 -10.86
N ALA A 628 -20.54 -1.81 -10.09
CA ALA A 628 -21.63 -2.75 -9.91
C ALA A 628 -22.99 -2.04 -9.98
N GLY A 629 -23.87 -2.49 -10.89
CA GLY A 629 -25.15 -1.85 -11.11
C GLY A 629 -25.80 -2.21 -12.45
N ARG A 630 -26.83 -1.44 -12.83
CA ARG A 630 -27.54 -1.56 -14.11
C ARG A 630 -27.16 -0.43 -15.06
N VAL A 631 -26.89 -0.78 -16.31
CA VAL A 631 -26.69 0.17 -17.41
C VAL A 631 -27.70 -0.15 -18.52
N SER A 632 -28.67 0.72 -18.73
CA SER A 632 -29.79 0.48 -19.64
C SER A 632 -29.91 1.58 -20.70
N GLY A 633 -29.50 1.27 -21.92
CA GLY A 633 -29.69 2.13 -23.10
C GLY A 633 -30.85 1.64 -23.96
N SER A 634 -31.66 2.56 -24.49
CA SER A 634 -32.63 2.24 -25.53
C SER A 634 -32.68 3.30 -26.63
N ASN A 635 -33.47 3.04 -27.68
CA ASN A 635 -33.67 3.95 -28.82
C ASN A 635 -32.34 4.31 -29.49
N ASN A 636 -31.88 5.55 -29.33
CA ASN A 636 -30.65 6.06 -29.95
C ASN A 636 -29.42 5.95 -29.02
N ALA A 637 -29.44 5.10 -28.00
CA ALA A 637 -28.20 4.56 -27.41
C ALA A 637 -27.50 3.67 -28.45
N PHE A 638 -26.26 4.01 -28.82
CA PHE A 638 -25.47 3.24 -29.81
C PHE A 638 -24.37 2.41 -29.18
N ILE A 639 -23.73 2.93 -28.13
CA ILE A 639 -22.60 2.28 -27.49
C ILE A 639 -22.91 2.20 -26.00
N VAL A 640 -22.96 0.98 -25.46
CA VAL A 640 -23.26 0.73 -24.05
C VAL A 640 -22.17 -0.15 -23.45
N GLY A 641 -21.54 0.30 -22.37
CA GLY A 641 -20.57 -0.49 -21.61
C GLY A 641 -20.92 -0.61 -20.13
N GLY A 642 -20.50 -1.69 -19.47
CA GLY A 642 -20.71 -1.83 -18.03
C GLY A 642 -19.87 -0.85 -17.21
N LEU A 643 -18.58 -0.67 -17.52
CA LEU A 643 -17.73 0.36 -16.90
C LEU A 643 -17.68 1.63 -17.75
N VAL A 644 -17.35 1.47 -19.03
CA VAL A 644 -17.07 2.59 -19.95
C VAL A 644 -17.84 2.42 -21.25
N GLY A 645 -18.50 3.45 -21.76
CA GLY A 645 -19.12 3.39 -23.09
C GLY A 645 -18.06 3.22 -24.18
N SER A 646 -17.24 4.25 -24.39
CA SER A 646 -16.14 4.24 -25.36
C SER A 646 -14.79 4.52 -24.72
N ASN A 647 -13.79 3.67 -24.96
CA ASN A 647 -12.43 3.82 -24.46
C ASN A 647 -11.44 4.11 -25.61
N VAL A 648 -10.84 5.28 -25.59
CA VAL A 648 -9.69 5.66 -26.44
C VAL A 648 -8.40 5.73 -25.60
N GLY A 649 -8.52 5.93 -24.28
CA GLY A 649 -7.41 6.00 -23.35
C GLY A 649 -6.99 4.65 -22.77
N THR A 650 -6.59 4.66 -21.50
CA THR A 650 -6.16 3.46 -20.76
C THR A 650 -7.18 3.06 -19.70
N ILE A 651 -7.49 1.76 -19.62
CA ILE A 651 -8.17 1.12 -18.48
C ILE A 651 -7.23 0.05 -17.92
N ALA A 652 -6.95 0.10 -16.62
CA ALA A 652 -6.08 -0.86 -15.94
C ALA A 652 -6.70 -1.33 -14.62
N ASP A 653 -6.48 -2.59 -14.26
CA ASP A 653 -6.77 -3.11 -12.92
C ASP A 653 -8.22 -2.87 -12.49
N SER A 654 -9.16 -2.96 -13.45
CA SER A 654 -10.55 -2.50 -13.28
C SER A 654 -11.58 -3.58 -13.53
N GLU A 655 -12.72 -3.47 -12.87
CA GLU A 655 -13.74 -4.52 -12.82
C GLU A 655 -15.16 -3.96 -13.06
N ALA A 656 -15.98 -4.71 -13.80
CA ALA A 656 -17.40 -4.42 -13.95
C ALA A 656 -18.27 -5.66 -13.72
N PHE A 657 -19.15 -5.61 -12.73
CA PHE A 657 -20.18 -6.59 -12.50
C PHE A 657 -21.55 -5.95 -12.76
N ALA A 658 -21.96 -5.94 -14.03
CA ALA A 658 -23.07 -5.10 -14.49
C ALA A 658 -24.18 -5.89 -15.19
N ASP A 659 -25.41 -5.38 -15.05
CA ASP A 659 -26.52 -5.71 -15.94
C ASP A 659 -26.57 -4.68 -17.07
N VAL A 660 -26.00 -5.02 -18.21
CA VAL A 660 -25.90 -4.17 -19.40
C VAL A 660 -27.00 -4.54 -20.37
N THR A 661 -27.87 -3.60 -20.70
CA THR A 661 -28.96 -3.79 -21.66
C THR A 661 -28.95 -2.69 -22.72
N LEU A 662 -28.94 -3.10 -23.99
CA LEU A 662 -29.22 -2.22 -25.14
C LEU A 662 -30.50 -2.69 -25.84
N ALA A 663 -31.59 -1.93 -25.71
CA ALA A 663 -32.94 -2.32 -26.14
C ALA A 663 -33.62 -1.26 -27.06
N GLY A 664 -34.88 -1.50 -27.43
CA GLY A 664 -35.66 -0.58 -28.27
C GLY A 664 -35.30 -0.61 -29.76
N ARG A 665 -35.88 0.31 -30.53
CA ARG A 665 -35.59 0.49 -31.96
C ARG A 665 -35.11 1.93 -32.20
N PRO A 666 -33.98 2.15 -32.90
CA PRO A 666 -33.54 3.50 -33.26
C PRO A 666 -34.59 4.23 -34.09
N GLY A 667 -34.80 5.51 -33.80
CA GLY A 667 -35.80 6.35 -34.46
C GLY A 667 -35.33 7.02 -35.75
N ILE A 668 -34.14 6.68 -36.26
CA ILE A 668 -33.49 7.30 -37.41
C ILE A 668 -33.65 6.45 -38.70
N PRO A 669 -33.80 7.08 -39.90
CA PRO A 669 -34.09 6.38 -41.16
C PRO A 669 -33.09 5.27 -41.54
N LEU A 670 -33.62 4.27 -42.22
CA LEU A 670 -33.11 2.89 -42.34
C LEU A 670 -31.94 2.65 -43.31
N ASP A 671 -31.50 3.66 -44.08
CA ASP A 671 -30.65 3.46 -45.26
C ASP A 671 -29.13 3.54 -45.02
N GLN A 672 -28.65 4.01 -43.86
CA GLN A 672 -27.20 4.07 -43.56
C GLN A 672 -26.72 3.55 -42.18
N GLN A 673 -27.60 3.13 -41.25
CA GLN A 673 -27.22 3.06 -39.81
C GLN A 673 -27.53 1.75 -39.04
N PHE A 674 -27.98 0.67 -39.69
CA PHE A 674 -28.03 -0.67 -39.10
C PHE A 674 -26.76 -1.48 -39.39
N ASN A 675 -25.61 -0.82 -39.27
CA ASN A 675 -24.34 -1.51 -39.33
C ASN A 675 -23.94 -1.96 -37.91
N PRO A 676 -23.84 -3.27 -37.63
CA PRO A 676 -23.32 -3.78 -36.34
C PRO A 676 -21.89 -3.31 -36.04
N ASP A 677 -21.24 -2.64 -36.98
CA ASP A 677 -19.97 -1.96 -36.80
C ASP A 677 -20.06 -0.65 -35.99
N VAL A 678 -21.28 -0.09 -35.81
CA VAL A 678 -21.52 1.20 -35.13
C VAL A 678 -22.28 1.01 -33.81
N GLN A 679 -23.07 -0.07 -33.69
CA GLN A 679 -23.86 -0.37 -32.50
C GLN A 679 -23.17 -1.46 -31.67
N SER A 680 -22.92 -1.19 -30.38
CA SER A 680 -22.14 -2.10 -29.53
C SER A 680 -22.61 -2.14 -28.08
N ALA A 681 -22.55 -3.32 -27.49
CA ALA A 681 -22.81 -3.57 -26.08
C ALA A 681 -21.68 -4.43 -25.49
N GLY A 682 -21.06 -3.97 -24.40
CA GLY A 682 -19.96 -4.66 -23.74
C GLY A 682 -20.11 -4.71 -22.23
N GLY A 683 -19.74 -5.83 -21.60
CA GLY A 683 -19.82 -5.95 -20.13
C GLY A 683 -18.80 -5.08 -19.37
N LEU A 684 -17.61 -4.83 -19.94
CA LEU A 684 -16.68 -3.81 -19.44
C LEU A 684 -16.77 -2.53 -20.29
N VAL A 685 -16.57 -2.65 -21.60
CA VAL A 685 -16.51 -1.50 -22.52
C VAL A 685 -17.37 -1.71 -23.76
N GLY A 686 -18.19 -0.74 -24.15
CA GLY A 686 -18.95 -0.83 -25.41
C GLY A 686 -18.02 -0.89 -26.63
N MET A 687 -17.16 0.12 -26.77
CA MET A 687 -16.16 0.21 -27.85
C MET A 687 -14.77 0.54 -27.31
N ASN A 688 -13.76 -0.25 -27.70
CA ASN A 688 -12.36 -0.02 -27.31
C ASN A 688 -11.49 0.33 -28.51
N GLY A 689 -11.01 1.58 -28.58
CA GLY A 689 -9.89 2.00 -29.42
C GLY A 689 -8.56 2.18 -28.67
N GLY A 690 -8.58 2.09 -27.34
CA GLY A 690 -7.42 2.29 -26.48
C GLY A 690 -6.81 1.00 -25.95
N ARG A 691 -6.24 1.07 -24.74
CA ARG A 691 -5.59 -0.04 -24.05
C ARG A 691 -6.38 -0.49 -22.82
N ILE A 692 -6.65 -1.79 -22.71
CA ILE A 692 -7.26 -2.43 -21.54
C ILE A 692 -6.29 -3.50 -21.01
N VAL A 693 -5.98 -3.47 -19.71
CA VAL A 693 -5.04 -4.43 -19.10
C VAL A 693 -5.46 -4.86 -17.70
N ARG A 694 -5.29 -6.14 -17.34
CA ARG A 694 -5.57 -6.67 -15.99
C ARG A 694 -6.99 -6.33 -15.51
N SER A 695 -7.97 -6.51 -16.37
CA SER A 695 -9.34 -6.11 -16.09
C SER A 695 -10.33 -7.25 -16.27
N SER A 696 -11.44 -7.20 -15.55
CA SER A 696 -12.44 -8.25 -15.57
C SER A 696 -13.88 -7.75 -15.74
N SER A 697 -14.76 -8.59 -16.28
CA SER A 697 -16.21 -8.32 -16.27
C SER A 697 -17.05 -9.54 -15.88
N GLY A 698 -18.27 -9.27 -15.40
CA GLY A 698 -19.28 -10.26 -15.05
C GLY A 698 -20.68 -9.67 -15.15
N GLY A 699 -21.69 -10.46 -14.76
CA GLY A 699 -23.10 -10.08 -14.85
C GLY A 699 -23.75 -10.53 -16.15
N ARG A 700 -24.57 -9.68 -16.76
CA ARG A 700 -25.35 -9.99 -17.97
C ARG A 700 -25.19 -8.89 -18.99
N VAL A 701 -25.03 -9.26 -20.25
CA VAL A 701 -25.01 -8.34 -21.40
C VAL A 701 -26.10 -8.75 -22.38
N SER A 702 -27.04 -7.85 -22.65
CA SER A 702 -28.15 -8.04 -23.57
C SER A 702 -28.10 -7.01 -24.71
N GLY A 703 -27.96 -7.48 -25.95
CA GLY A 703 -27.96 -6.65 -27.15
C GLY A 703 -29.20 -6.87 -28.01
N ARG A 704 -29.76 -5.78 -28.55
CA ARG A 704 -30.81 -5.86 -29.57
C ARG A 704 -30.29 -6.28 -30.94
N ASP A 705 -31.19 -6.41 -31.90
CA ASP A 705 -30.88 -6.69 -33.31
C ASP A 705 -29.79 -5.76 -33.87
N ASN A 706 -28.92 -6.30 -34.72
CA ASN A 706 -27.80 -5.63 -35.40
C ASN A 706 -26.79 -4.97 -34.45
N THR A 707 -26.55 -5.56 -33.28
CA THR A 707 -25.57 -5.08 -32.29
C THR A 707 -24.34 -6.00 -32.24
N SER A 708 -23.14 -5.43 -32.14
CA SER A 708 -21.96 -6.19 -31.71
C SER A 708 -21.96 -6.34 -30.18
N THR A 709 -22.20 -7.54 -29.69
CA THR A 709 -22.40 -7.80 -28.25
C THR A 709 -21.28 -8.69 -27.71
N GLY A 710 -20.57 -8.19 -26.69
CA GLY A 710 -19.49 -8.91 -26.02
C GLY A 710 -19.65 -8.93 -24.50
N GLY A 711 -19.32 -10.04 -23.84
CA GLY A 711 -19.31 -10.09 -22.37
C GLY A 711 -18.22 -9.21 -21.74
N PHE A 712 -17.14 -8.93 -22.47
CA PHE A 712 -16.08 -7.98 -22.06
C PHE A 712 -16.14 -6.68 -22.88
N VAL A 713 -16.05 -6.78 -24.21
CA VAL A 713 -16.03 -5.61 -25.11
C VAL A 713 -16.99 -5.80 -26.29
N GLY A 714 -17.80 -4.81 -26.63
CA GLY A 714 -18.66 -4.91 -27.82
C GLY A 714 -17.84 -4.94 -29.12
N VAL A 715 -17.06 -3.88 -29.37
CA VAL A 715 -16.16 -3.77 -30.53
C VAL A 715 -14.75 -3.37 -30.09
N ASN A 716 -13.73 -4.09 -30.59
CA ASN A 716 -12.32 -3.80 -30.32
C ASN A 716 -11.56 -3.37 -31.58
N TYR A 717 -10.94 -2.19 -31.52
CA TYR A 717 -9.91 -1.67 -32.42
C TYR A 717 -8.54 -1.60 -31.74
N GLY A 718 -8.51 -1.58 -30.41
CA GLY A 718 -7.31 -1.38 -29.62
C GLY A 718 -6.68 -2.66 -29.07
N THR A 719 -6.01 -2.52 -27.94
CA THR A 719 -5.26 -3.61 -27.29
C THR A 719 -5.94 -4.07 -26.00
N ILE A 720 -6.08 -5.38 -25.82
CA ILE A 720 -6.61 -6.00 -24.60
C ILE A 720 -5.62 -7.07 -24.15
N ARG A 721 -5.19 -7.05 -22.89
CA ARG A 721 -4.23 -8.02 -22.34
C ARG A 721 -4.53 -8.40 -20.89
N ASP A 722 -4.31 -9.65 -20.52
CA ASP A 722 -4.51 -10.16 -19.15
C ASP A 722 -5.94 -9.89 -18.66
N ALA A 723 -6.95 -10.40 -19.37
CA ALA A 723 -8.34 -10.02 -19.11
C ALA A 723 -9.28 -11.22 -19.10
N SER A 724 -10.34 -11.13 -18.29
CA SER A 724 -11.28 -12.25 -18.13
C SER A 724 -12.73 -11.79 -18.06
N THR A 725 -13.65 -12.60 -18.56
CA THR A 725 -15.08 -12.36 -18.36
C THR A 725 -15.85 -13.62 -18.00
N SER A 726 -16.80 -13.45 -17.08
CA SER A 726 -17.81 -14.44 -16.70
C SER A 726 -19.23 -14.02 -17.11
N ALA A 727 -19.38 -12.92 -17.85
CA ALA A 727 -20.68 -12.36 -18.17
C ALA A 727 -21.48 -13.27 -19.11
N THR A 728 -22.77 -13.45 -18.83
CA THR A 728 -23.69 -14.13 -19.75
C THR A 728 -24.10 -13.17 -20.85
N VAL A 729 -24.14 -13.65 -22.10
CA VAL A 729 -24.40 -12.82 -23.27
C VAL A 729 -25.63 -13.31 -24.00
N THR A 730 -26.59 -12.39 -24.22
CA THR A 730 -27.78 -12.60 -25.04
C THR A 730 -27.85 -11.54 -26.13
N ALA A 731 -28.16 -11.93 -27.37
CA ALA A 731 -28.26 -10.98 -28.48
C ALA A 731 -29.39 -11.28 -29.48
N GLY A 732 -29.89 -10.23 -30.11
CA GLY A 732 -30.85 -10.30 -31.21
C GLY A 732 -30.24 -10.71 -32.56
N LYS A 733 -31.01 -10.61 -33.64
CA LYS A 733 -30.59 -11.04 -34.99
C LYS A 733 -29.61 -10.08 -35.65
N GLY A 734 -28.78 -10.56 -36.58
CA GLY A 734 -27.97 -9.74 -37.49
C GLY A 734 -26.71 -9.08 -36.88
N GLY A 735 -26.43 -9.30 -35.59
CA GLY A 735 -25.25 -8.81 -34.88
C GLY A 735 -24.06 -9.77 -34.88
N TYR A 736 -22.93 -9.34 -34.29
CA TYR A 736 -21.79 -10.21 -33.97
C TYR A 736 -21.75 -10.45 -32.47
N VAL A 737 -21.68 -11.69 -32.04
CA VAL A 737 -21.94 -12.04 -30.64
C VAL A 737 -20.80 -12.88 -30.09
N GLY A 738 -20.14 -12.40 -29.03
CA GLY A 738 -19.01 -13.08 -28.42
C GLY A 738 -19.12 -13.13 -26.90
N GLY A 739 -18.65 -14.21 -26.28
CA GLY A 739 -18.53 -14.27 -24.82
C GLY A 739 -17.53 -13.25 -24.28
N PHE A 740 -16.45 -12.98 -25.00
CA PHE A 740 -15.46 -11.94 -24.69
C PHE A 740 -15.70 -10.67 -25.52
N VAL A 741 -15.58 -10.77 -26.85
CA VAL A 741 -15.69 -9.63 -27.77
C VAL A 741 -16.73 -9.88 -28.85
N GLY A 742 -17.63 -8.92 -29.12
CA GLY A 742 -18.55 -9.03 -30.25
C GLY A 742 -17.79 -9.09 -31.57
N LYS A 743 -16.98 -8.06 -31.84
CA LYS A 743 -16.17 -7.95 -33.06
C LYS A 743 -14.77 -7.37 -32.79
N ASN A 744 -13.74 -8.03 -33.30
CA ASN A 744 -12.37 -7.53 -33.31
C ASN A 744 -11.99 -7.07 -34.73
N ARG A 745 -11.54 -5.82 -34.84
CA ARG A 745 -11.32 -5.11 -36.10
C ARG A 745 -9.85 -5.02 -36.48
N ASP A 746 -9.60 -4.41 -37.64
CA ASP A 746 -8.27 -4.19 -38.20
C ASP A 746 -7.40 -3.44 -37.18
N GLY A 747 -6.25 -4.02 -36.80
CA GLY A 747 -5.35 -3.50 -35.76
C GLY A 747 -5.68 -3.95 -34.32
N GLY A 748 -6.82 -4.58 -34.08
CA GLY A 748 -7.23 -5.05 -32.76
C GLY A 748 -6.47 -6.30 -32.29
N THR A 749 -5.87 -6.23 -31.09
CA THR A 749 -5.10 -7.34 -30.49
C THR A 749 -5.67 -7.75 -29.15
N ILE A 750 -5.88 -9.05 -28.95
CA ILE A 750 -6.33 -9.62 -27.68
C ILE A 750 -5.36 -10.72 -27.28
N ALA A 751 -4.75 -10.60 -26.10
CA ALA A 751 -3.76 -11.53 -25.60
C ALA A 751 -4.03 -11.95 -24.15
N ASN A 752 -3.71 -13.20 -23.79
CA ASN A 752 -3.82 -13.74 -22.42
C ASN A 752 -5.21 -13.51 -21.83
N ALA A 753 -6.26 -14.01 -22.48
CA ALA A 753 -7.62 -13.66 -22.13
C ALA A 753 -8.58 -14.86 -22.10
N SER A 754 -9.63 -14.77 -21.28
CA SER A 754 -10.58 -15.88 -21.09
C SER A 754 -12.05 -15.45 -20.98
N ALA A 755 -12.94 -16.29 -21.50
CA ALA A 755 -14.39 -16.15 -21.37
C ALA A 755 -15.05 -17.46 -20.88
N SER A 756 -15.94 -17.35 -19.90
CA SER A 756 -16.65 -18.51 -19.32
C SER A 756 -18.17 -18.39 -19.27
N GLY A 757 -18.74 -17.22 -19.55
CA GLY A 757 -20.19 -17.04 -19.58
C GLY A 757 -20.84 -17.64 -20.82
N SER A 758 -22.07 -18.11 -20.69
CA SER A 758 -22.84 -18.66 -21.81
C SER A 758 -23.22 -17.59 -22.83
N VAL A 759 -23.25 -17.95 -24.12
CA VAL A 759 -23.54 -17.04 -25.24
C VAL A 759 -24.74 -17.58 -26.03
N THR A 760 -25.81 -16.79 -26.09
CA THR A 760 -27.04 -17.16 -26.80
C THR A 760 -27.48 -16.05 -27.75
N ALA A 761 -27.87 -16.38 -28.97
CA ALA A 761 -28.45 -15.43 -29.90
C ALA A 761 -29.61 -16.02 -30.72
N ALA A 762 -30.35 -15.14 -31.39
CA ALA A 762 -31.52 -15.48 -32.19
C ALA A 762 -31.32 -15.10 -33.68
N GLY A 763 -30.23 -15.56 -34.29
CA GLY A 763 -29.89 -15.31 -35.69
C GLY A 763 -28.76 -14.29 -35.86
N ALA A 764 -27.67 -14.44 -35.13
CA ALA A 764 -26.46 -13.64 -35.28
C ALA A 764 -25.81 -13.85 -36.66
N LYS A 765 -25.09 -12.83 -37.16
CA LYS A 765 -24.19 -12.98 -38.32
C LYS A 765 -23.05 -13.94 -38.03
N ALA A 766 -22.49 -13.87 -36.82
CA ALA A 766 -21.53 -14.84 -36.33
C ALA A 766 -21.57 -14.84 -34.80
N ILE A 767 -21.50 -16.03 -34.21
CA ILE A 767 -21.52 -16.21 -32.76
C ILE A 767 -20.36 -17.10 -32.30
N GLY A 768 -19.67 -16.68 -31.25
CA GLY A 768 -18.60 -17.45 -30.64
C GLY A 768 -18.54 -17.36 -29.13
N GLY A 769 -18.02 -18.40 -28.47
CA GLY A 769 -17.86 -18.42 -27.02
C GLY A 769 -16.80 -17.43 -26.51
N PHE A 770 -15.87 -16.99 -27.37
CA PHE A 770 -14.94 -15.90 -27.08
C PHE A 770 -15.24 -14.69 -27.96
N ILE A 771 -15.35 -14.87 -29.27
CA ILE A 771 -15.50 -13.77 -30.21
C ILE A 771 -16.56 -14.06 -31.27
N GLY A 772 -17.39 -13.07 -31.62
CA GLY A 772 -18.32 -13.21 -32.74
C GLY A 772 -17.56 -13.28 -34.07
N GLU A 773 -16.84 -12.21 -34.40
CA GLU A 773 -15.99 -12.14 -35.60
C GLU A 773 -14.60 -11.55 -35.30
N ASN A 774 -13.55 -12.27 -35.68
CA ASN A 774 -12.20 -11.73 -35.79
C ASN A 774 -11.93 -11.31 -37.23
N ALA A 775 -12.11 -10.03 -37.57
CA ALA A 775 -12.09 -9.57 -38.96
C ALA A 775 -10.66 -9.53 -39.54
N ARG A 776 -9.75 -8.72 -39.00
CA ARG A 776 -8.31 -8.75 -39.35
C ARG A 776 -7.44 -8.52 -38.12
N GLY A 777 -7.96 -8.89 -36.96
CA GLY A 777 -7.26 -8.75 -35.69
C GLY A 777 -6.47 -10.00 -35.32
N THR A 778 -5.81 -9.93 -34.18
CA THR A 778 -5.00 -11.02 -33.62
C THR A 778 -5.58 -11.48 -32.27
N LEU A 779 -5.77 -12.78 -32.15
CA LEU A 779 -6.06 -13.47 -30.89
C LEU A 779 -4.86 -14.34 -30.51
N ASP A 780 -4.38 -14.20 -29.29
CA ASP A 780 -3.23 -14.94 -28.77
C ASP A 780 -3.45 -15.39 -27.33
N ASP A 781 -3.18 -16.66 -27.03
CA ASP A 781 -3.38 -17.25 -25.70
C ASP A 781 -4.79 -16.95 -25.14
N VAL A 782 -5.80 -17.34 -25.91
CA VAL A 782 -7.21 -17.09 -25.60
C VAL A 782 -7.96 -18.37 -25.27
N ARG A 783 -8.88 -18.31 -24.29
CA ARG A 783 -9.64 -19.46 -23.80
C ARG A 783 -11.14 -19.19 -23.77
N SER A 784 -11.95 -20.15 -24.24
CA SER A 784 -13.40 -20.14 -24.06
C SER A 784 -13.93 -21.43 -23.46
N THR A 785 -14.84 -21.29 -22.49
CA THR A 785 -15.46 -22.42 -21.79
C THR A 785 -16.98 -22.33 -21.71
N GLY A 786 -17.59 -21.19 -22.07
CA GLY A 786 -19.04 -20.98 -21.99
C GLY A 786 -19.78 -21.54 -23.20
N ASP A 787 -20.91 -22.20 -22.96
CA ASP A 787 -21.73 -22.82 -24.01
C ASP A 787 -22.28 -21.79 -25.01
N VAL A 788 -22.40 -22.21 -26.27
CA VAL A 788 -22.78 -21.36 -27.41
C VAL A 788 -24.02 -21.93 -28.10
N THR A 789 -25.09 -21.15 -28.19
CA THR A 789 -26.34 -21.56 -28.86
C THR A 789 -26.88 -20.47 -29.77
N ASP A 790 -27.06 -20.80 -31.06
CA ASP A 790 -27.89 -20.01 -31.99
C ASP A 790 -28.50 -20.92 -33.06
N LEU A 791 -29.82 -21.12 -32.98
CA LEU A 791 -30.54 -22.03 -33.87
C LEU A 791 -30.91 -21.39 -35.22
N ALA A 792 -30.59 -20.12 -35.44
CA ALA A 792 -30.90 -19.36 -36.65
C ALA A 792 -29.66 -18.74 -37.33
N SER A 793 -28.46 -18.90 -36.76
CA SER A 793 -27.21 -18.40 -37.35
C SER A 793 -26.59 -19.37 -38.36
N GLY A 794 -25.87 -18.80 -39.34
CA GLY A 794 -25.04 -19.54 -40.29
C GLY A 794 -23.61 -19.81 -39.80
N HIS A 795 -23.12 -19.17 -38.73
CA HIS A 795 -21.72 -19.25 -38.31
C HIS A 795 -21.60 -19.33 -36.79
N VAL A 796 -21.33 -20.53 -36.26
CA VAL A 796 -21.35 -20.81 -34.83
C VAL A 796 -20.06 -21.52 -34.41
N GLY A 797 -19.28 -20.94 -33.48
CA GLY A 797 -18.04 -21.55 -32.99
C GLY A 797 -17.91 -21.57 -31.48
N GLY A 798 -17.20 -22.54 -30.92
CA GLY A 798 -16.91 -22.57 -29.49
C GLY A 798 -15.98 -21.45 -29.02
N LEU A 799 -15.08 -20.96 -29.89
CA LEU A 799 -14.25 -19.79 -29.65
C LEU A 799 -14.64 -18.62 -30.56
N ALA A 800 -14.64 -18.81 -31.88
CA ALA A 800 -14.95 -17.76 -32.85
C ALA A 800 -16.09 -18.15 -33.78
N GLY A 801 -17.07 -17.28 -34.00
CA GLY A 801 -18.07 -17.51 -35.05
C GLY A 801 -17.44 -17.46 -36.44
N ALA A 802 -16.67 -16.40 -36.72
CA ALA A 802 -15.90 -16.24 -37.95
C ALA A 802 -14.48 -15.71 -37.67
N ASN A 803 -13.51 -16.23 -38.43
CA ASN A 803 -12.13 -15.76 -38.41
C ASN A 803 -11.65 -15.40 -39.82
N ARG A 804 -11.25 -14.14 -40.02
CA ARG A 804 -10.54 -13.63 -41.20
C ARG A 804 -9.15 -13.05 -40.84
N GLY A 805 -8.79 -13.10 -39.54
CA GLY A 805 -7.49 -12.66 -39.01
C GLY A 805 -6.63 -13.83 -38.54
N THR A 806 -5.86 -13.60 -37.47
CA THR A 806 -4.99 -14.62 -36.87
C THR A 806 -5.51 -15.07 -35.52
N ILE A 807 -5.61 -16.38 -35.33
CA ILE A 807 -5.85 -17.04 -34.05
C ILE A 807 -4.65 -17.95 -33.77
N ARG A 808 -4.00 -17.76 -32.63
CA ARG A 808 -2.93 -18.65 -32.18
C ARG A 808 -3.00 -18.95 -30.70
N ASN A 809 -2.48 -20.10 -30.29
CA ASN A 809 -2.44 -20.54 -28.89
C ASN A 809 -3.85 -20.56 -28.24
N ALA A 810 -4.86 -21.03 -28.97
CA ALA A 810 -6.26 -20.89 -28.57
C ALA A 810 -6.88 -22.19 -28.05
N HIS A 811 -7.75 -22.10 -27.04
CA HIS A 811 -8.42 -23.26 -26.46
C HIS A 811 -9.93 -23.05 -26.30
N ALA A 812 -10.74 -24.00 -26.77
CA ALA A 812 -12.19 -24.05 -26.54
C ALA A 812 -12.63 -25.35 -25.90
N THR A 813 -13.54 -25.30 -24.94
CA THR A 813 -14.14 -26.48 -24.30
C THR A 813 -15.68 -26.43 -24.24
N ALA A 814 -16.31 -25.48 -24.92
CA ALA A 814 -17.74 -25.22 -24.86
C ALA A 814 -18.58 -26.26 -25.64
N THR A 815 -19.84 -26.44 -25.24
CA THR A 815 -20.85 -27.07 -26.11
C THR A 815 -21.34 -26.08 -27.14
N VAL A 816 -21.38 -26.48 -28.41
CA VAL A 816 -21.81 -25.65 -29.54
C VAL A 816 -23.07 -26.24 -30.17
N LYS A 817 -24.12 -25.44 -30.29
CA LYS A 817 -25.40 -25.86 -30.88
C LYS A 817 -25.91 -24.84 -31.91
N ALA A 818 -26.16 -25.31 -33.12
CA ALA A 818 -26.72 -24.52 -34.21
C ALA A 818 -27.96 -25.16 -34.85
N GLY A 819 -28.59 -24.40 -35.74
CA GLY A 819 -29.73 -24.83 -36.54
C GLY A 819 -29.33 -25.55 -37.82
N ARG A 820 -30.22 -25.50 -38.80
CA ARG A 820 -30.01 -26.03 -40.16
C ARG A 820 -29.17 -25.05 -41.00
N ASN A 821 -28.48 -25.55 -42.03
CA ASN A 821 -27.67 -24.76 -42.97
C ASN A 821 -26.59 -23.91 -42.27
N SER A 822 -25.93 -24.46 -41.25
CA SER A 822 -24.95 -23.74 -40.43
C SER A 822 -23.54 -24.27 -40.63
N HIS A 823 -22.54 -23.41 -40.44
CA HIS A 823 -21.15 -23.81 -40.24
C HIS A 823 -20.85 -23.82 -38.74
N VAL A 824 -20.55 -25.00 -38.20
CA VAL A 824 -20.39 -25.24 -36.77
C VAL A 824 -19.01 -25.82 -36.48
N GLY A 825 -18.24 -25.15 -35.63
CA GLY A 825 -16.93 -25.64 -35.18
C GLY A 825 -16.80 -25.66 -33.67
N GLY A 826 -16.15 -26.68 -33.12
CA GLY A 826 -15.78 -26.67 -31.69
C GLY A 826 -14.84 -25.51 -31.32
N LEU A 827 -14.05 -25.01 -32.28
CA LEU A 827 -13.26 -23.78 -32.14
C LEU A 827 -13.84 -22.64 -33.01
N VAL A 828 -13.96 -22.83 -34.32
CA VAL A 828 -14.30 -21.76 -35.27
C VAL A 828 -15.45 -22.18 -36.19
N GLY A 829 -16.51 -21.39 -36.31
CA GLY A 829 -17.57 -21.66 -37.30
C GLY A 829 -17.04 -21.62 -38.74
N THR A 830 -16.51 -20.47 -39.15
CA THR A 830 -15.88 -20.27 -40.46
C THR A 830 -14.50 -19.66 -40.35
N ASN A 831 -13.50 -20.30 -40.95
CA ASN A 831 -12.13 -19.80 -41.02
C ASN A 831 -11.72 -19.44 -42.46
N ASP A 832 -11.43 -18.17 -42.69
CA ASP A 832 -10.82 -17.62 -43.91
C ASP A 832 -9.42 -17.03 -43.64
N GLY A 833 -9.03 -16.97 -42.36
CA GLY A 833 -7.72 -16.50 -41.91
C GLY A 833 -6.78 -17.65 -41.53
N THR A 834 -5.95 -17.41 -40.52
CA THR A 834 -5.01 -18.39 -39.97
C THR A 834 -5.44 -18.84 -38.58
N VAL A 835 -5.45 -20.14 -38.34
CA VAL A 835 -5.57 -20.75 -37.00
C VAL A 835 -4.36 -21.63 -36.78
N SER A 836 -3.61 -21.38 -35.72
CA SER A 836 -2.40 -22.15 -35.38
C SER A 836 -2.29 -22.49 -33.90
N ASN A 837 -1.64 -23.61 -33.57
CA ASN A 837 -1.45 -24.07 -32.19
C ASN A 837 -2.74 -23.99 -31.35
N ALA A 838 -3.84 -24.54 -31.88
CA ALA A 838 -5.16 -24.39 -31.27
C ALA A 838 -5.81 -25.75 -30.98
N ARG A 839 -6.63 -25.80 -29.92
CA ARG A 839 -7.30 -27.03 -29.48
C ARG A 839 -8.78 -26.81 -29.17
N ALA A 840 -9.62 -27.75 -29.57
CA ALA A 840 -11.04 -27.82 -29.17
C ALA A 840 -11.37 -29.13 -28.46
N LYS A 841 -12.25 -29.05 -27.46
CA LYS A 841 -12.89 -30.16 -26.75
C LYS A 841 -14.38 -29.86 -26.53
N GLY A 842 -15.18 -30.89 -26.27
CA GLY A 842 -16.62 -30.72 -25.98
C GLY A 842 -17.50 -31.35 -27.05
N LYS A 843 -18.61 -30.70 -27.39
CA LYS A 843 -19.60 -31.20 -28.35
C LYS A 843 -19.98 -30.14 -29.36
N ALA A 844 -20.15 -30.51 -30.62
CA ALA A 844 -20.63 -29.66 -31.70
C ALA A 844 -21.83 -30.30 -32.39
N SER A 845 -22.94 -29.58 -32.48
CA SER A 845 -24.18 -30.08 -33.09
C SER A 845 -24.89 -29.07 -33.98
N ALA A 846 -25.44 -29.54 -35.11
CA ALA A 846 -26.23 -28.75 -36.05
C ALA A 846 -27.38 -29.56 -36.66
N GLY A 847 -28.36 -28.87 -37.25
CA GLY A 847 -29.43 -29.47 -38.04
C GLY A 847 -29.01 -29.77 -39.48
N ASP A 848 -29.99 -30.08 -40.33
CA ASP A 848 -29.79 -30.51 -41.72
C ASP A 848 -28.98 -29.51 -42.58
N GLY A 849 -28.27 -30.02 -43.58
CA GLY A 849 -27.55 -29.22 -44.58
C GLY A 849 -26.34 -28.44 -44.03
N SER A 850 -25.75 -28.90 -42.92
CA SER A 850 -24.74 -28.15 -42.18
C SER A 850 -23.31 -28.67 -42.42
N ASP A 851 -22.33 -27.81 -42.23
CA ASP A 851 -20.91 -28.19 -42.15
C ASP A 851 -20.51 -28.20 -40.67
N VAL A 852 -20.29 -29.38 -40.08
CA VAL A 852 -19.99 -29.53 -38.64
C VAL A 852 -18.61 -30.15 -38.47
N GLY A 853 -17.69 -29.39 -37.89
CA GLY A 853 -16.33 -29.83 -37.59
C GLY A 853 -16.01 -29.82 -36.10
N GLY A 854 -15.19 -30.77 -35.65
CA GLY A 854 -14.73 -30.76 -34.26
C GLY A 854 -13.85 -29.56 -33.92
N LEU A 855 -13.10 -29.02 -34.89
CA LEU A 855 -12.38 -27.75 -34.76
C LEU A 855 -13.07 -26.64 -35.56
N VAL A 856 -13.30 -26.86 -36.86
CA VAL A 856 -13.76 -25.81 -37.79
C VAL A 856 -14.94 -26.30 -38.63
N GLY A 857 -16.03 -25.54 -38.72
CA GLY A 857 -17.14 -25.88 -39.61
C GLY A 857 -16.73 -25.81 -41.08
N LEU A 858 -16.43 -24.60 -41.55
CA LEU A 858 -15.95 -24.32 -42.92
C LEU A 858 -14.54 -23.71 -42.87
N ASN A 859 -13.59 -24.33 -43.57
CA ASN A 859 -12.24 -23.80 -43.76
C ASN A 859 -12.01 -23.36 -45.21
N THR A 860 -11.64 -22.10 -45.41
CA THR A 860 -11.16 -21.50 -46.67
C THR A 860 -9.75 -20.91 -46.52
N GLY A 861 -9.15 -20.98 -45.32
CA GLY A 861 -7.81 -20.49 -45.01
C GLY A 861 -6.88 -21.57 -44.45
N LEU A 862 -5.96 -21.18 -43.56
CA LEU A 862 -4.92 -22.07 -43.02
C LEU A 862 -5.27 -22.58 -41.62
N LEU A 863 -5.21 -23.90 -41.44
CA LEU A 863 -5.16 -24.59 -40.16
C LEU A 863 -3.81 -25.30 -40.02
N ASP A 864 -3.04 -24.96 -38.98
CA ASP A 864 -1.70 -25.49 -38.77
C ASP A 864 -1.45 -25.85 -37.31
N THR A 865 -1.01 -27.08 -37.03
CA THR A 865 -0.71 -27.52 -35.66
C THR A 865 -1.96 -27.41 -34.77
N VAL A 866 -3.01 -28.14 -35.15
CA VAL A 866 -4.34 -28.04 -34.51
C VAL A 866 -4.88 -29.38 -34.05
N GLN A 867 -5.67 -29.37 -32.97
CA GLN A 867 -6.19 -30.61 -32.37
C GLN A 867 -7.68 -30.51 -32.02
N ALA A 868 -8.47 -31.52 -32.37
CA ALA A 868 -9.87 -31.65 -31.96
C ALA A 868 -10.12 -32.95 -31.21
N ALA A 869 -10.77 -32.83 -30.04
CA ALA A 869 -11.37 -33.93 -29.30
C ALA A 869 -12.82 -33.57 -28.98
N VAL A 870 -13.61 -33.35 -30.05
CA VAL A 870 -14.99 -32.88 -29.99
C VAL A 870 -15.89 -33.93 -30.61
N ASP A 871 -16.97 -34.30 -29.90
CA ASP A 871 -18.01 -35.15 -30.48
C ASP A 871 -18.91 -34.32 -31.39
N VAL A 872 -19.02 -34.75 -32.64
CA VAL A 872 -19.69 -34.07 -33.75
C VAL A 872 -20.99 -34.81 -34.09
N THR A 873 -22.09 -34.07 -34.18
CA THR A 873 -23.38 -34.60 -34.65
C THR A 873 -24.02 -33.61 -35.63
N ALA A 874 -24.41 -34.07 -36.81
CA ALA A 874 -25.07 -33.23 -37.80
C ALA A 874 -26.38 -33.87 -38.30
N GLY A 875 -27.31 -33.04 -38.79
CA GLY A 875 -28.54 -33.50 -39.43
C GLY A 875 -28.31 -34.02 -40.84
N ASN A 876 -29.39 -34.29 -41.57
CA ASN A 876 -29.34 -34.92 -42.89
C ASN A 876 -28.69 -34.01 -43.95
N GLY A 877 -28.02 -34.58 -44.96
CA GLY A 877 -27.44 -33.81 -46.07
C GLY A 877 -26.24 -32.95 -45.65
N SER A 878 -25.55 -33.31 -44.57
CA SER A 878 -24.49 -32.53 -43.94
C SER A 878 -23.09 -33.03 -44.30
N ARG A 879 -22.09 -32.27 -43.85
CA ARG A 879 -20.66 -32.65 -43.90
C ARG A 879 -20.12 -32.63 -42.48
N ALA A 880 -19.85 -33.80 -41.94
CA ALA A 880 -19.43 -33.98 -40.56
C ALA A 880 -17.98 -34.47 -40.49
N GLY A 881 -17.09 -33.69 -39.89
CA GLY A 881 -15.68 -34.03 -39.73
C GLY A 881 -15.20 -33.95 -38.30
N GLY A 882 -14.39 -34.90 -37.85
CA GLY A 882 -13.80 -34.84 -36.50
C GLY A 882 -12.87 -33.62 -36.29
N LEU A 883 -12.33 -33.03 -37.38
CA LEU A 883 -11.63 -31.74 -37.36
C LEU A 883 -12.38 -30.66 -38.15
N VAL A 884 -12.70 -30.91 -39.42
CA VAL A 884 -13.25 -29.90 -40.34
C VAL A 884 -14.52 -30.41 -41.01
N GLY A 885 -15.62 -29.64 -41.00
CA GLY A 885 -16.83 -30.01 -41.76
C GLY A 885 -16.55 -30.02 -43.26
N ALA A 886 -16.15 -28.87 -43.81
CA ALA A 886 -15.73 -28.72 -45.20
C ALA A 886 -14.45 -27.89 -45.34
N ASN A 887 -13.47 -28.41 -46.10
CA ASN A 887 -12.25 -27.72 -46.50
C ASN A 887 -12.38 -27.30 -47.97
N ARG A 888 -12.49 -26.00 -48.28
CA ARG A 888 -12.86 -25.52 -49.63
C ARG A 888 -11.99 -24.39 -50.17
N GLY A 889 -11.52 -24.58 -51.40
CA GLY A 889 -10.78 -23.57 -52.16
C GLY A 889 -9.27 -23.69 -52.03
N ASN A 890 -8.56 -23.02 -52.92
CA ASN A 890 -7.11 -23.14 -53.10
C ASN A 890 -6.24 -22.60 -51.94
N LYS A 891 -6.84 -21.86 -51.00
CA LYS A 891 -6.18 -21.39 -49.77
C LYS A 891 -6.51 -22.27 -48.56
N ALA A 892 -7.39 -23.26 -48.72
CA ALA A 892 -7.86 -24.12 -47.67
C ALA A 892 -6.84 -25.24 -47.41
N ILE A 893 -5.97 -25.00 -46.43
CA ILE A 893 -4.87 -25.91 -46.07
C ILE A 893 -5.10 -26.39 -44.65
N VAL A 894 -5.07 -27.70 -44.47
CA VAL A 894 -5.05 -28.37 -43.16
C VAL A 894 -3.75 -29.13 -43.03
N ARG A 895 -2.91 -28.75 -42.05
CA ARG A 895 -1.63 -29.42 -41.82
C ARG A 895 -1.27 -29.60 -40.36
N HIS A 896 -0.46 -30.62 -40.08
CA HIS A 896 -0.03 -30.97 -38.72
C HIS A 896 -1.22 -31.09 -37.75
N ALA A 897 -2.27 -31.78 -38.19
CA ALA A 897 -3.56 -31.75 -37.53
C ALA A 897 -3.97 -33.12 -36.98
N SER A 898 -4.70 -33.14 -35.85
CA SER A 898 -5.21 -34.39 -35.28
C SER A 898 -6.66 -34.26 -34.81
N ALA A 899 -7.51 -35.22 -35.17
CA ALA A 899 -8.87 -35.35 -34.64
C ALA A 899 -9.05 -36.69 -33.91
N SER A 900 -9.79 -36.66 -32.79
CA SER A 900 -10.02 -37.84 -31.95
C SER A 900 -11.45 -38.03 -31.44
N GLY A 901 -12.32 -37.04 -31.65
CA GLY A 901 -13.73 -37.13 -31.25
C GLY A 901 -14.56 -37.96 -32.24
N ASN A 902 -15.75 -38.38 -31.81
CA ASN A 902 -16.66 -39.13 -32.68
C ASN A 902 -17.35 -38.21 -33.68
N ALA A 903 -17.69 -38.72 -34.87
CA ALA A 903 -18.45 -37.99 -35.88
C ALA A 903 -19.65 -38.81 -36.36
N ALA A 904 -20.84 -38.22 -36.32
CA ALA A 904 -22.08 -38.89 -36.71
C ALA A 904 -23.00 -37.98 -37.54
N ALA A 905 -23.43 -38.47 -38.70
CA ALA A 905 -24.49 -37.85 -39.50
C ALA A 905 -25.11 -38.84 -40.50
N ASP A 906 -26.42 -38.71 -40.72
CA ASP A 906 -27.17 -39.51 -41.70
C ASP A 906 -27.29 -38.77 -43.03
N ASP A 907 -27.43 -39.48 -44.15
CA ASP A 907 -27.54 -38.88 -45.49
C ASP A 907 -26.42 -37.89 -45.83
N SER A 908 -25.19 -38.18 -45.41
CA SER A 908 -24.14 -37.18 -45.26
C SER A 908 -22.76 -37.68 -45.71
N ASN A 909 -21.81 -36.75 -45.76
CA ASN A 909 -20.38 -37.09 -45.84
C ASN A 909 -19.79 -37.02 -44.44
N VAL A 910 -19.26 -38.14 -43.93
CA VAL A 910 -18.74 -38.23 -42.56
C VAL A 910 -17.30 -38.73 -42.58
N GLY A 911 -16.37 -37.91 -42.06
CA GLY A 911 -14.96 -38.25 -41.96
C GLY A 911 -14.39 -38.09 -40.56
N GLY A 912 -13.39 -38.89 -40.20
CA GLY A 912 -12.72 -38.72 -38.91
C GLY A 912 -11.86 -37.46 -38.82
N LEU A 913 -11.38 -36.93 -39.94
CA LEU A 913 -10.74 -35.63 -40.03
C LEU A 913 -11.68 -34.62 -40.72
N ALA A 914 -12.11 -34.91 -41.95
CA ALA A 914 -12.88 -33.97 -42.76
C ALA A 914 -14.15 -34.60 -43.37
N GLY A 915 -15.28 -33.88 -43.33
CA GLY A 915 -16.47 -34.30 -44.07
C GLY A 915 -16.26 -34.21 -45.57
N LEU A 916 -15.78 -33.05 -46.04
CA LEU A 916 -15.35 -32.81 -47.43
C LEU A 916 -13.95 -32.19 -47.47
N ASN A 917 -13.12 -32.70 -48.38
CA ASN A 917 -11.96 -32.00 -48.92
C ASN A 917 -12.22 -31.63 -50.39
N ASP A 918 -12.52 -30.37 -50.66
CA ASP A 918 -12.99 -29.92 -51.97
C ASP A 918 -11.85 -29.78 -52.98
N LYS A 919 -12.21 -29.55 -54.24
CA LYS A 919 -11.26 -29.28 -55.31
C LYS A 919 -10.30 -28.15 -54.93
N ASP A 920 -9.02 -28.35 -55.26
CA ASP A 920 -7.88 -27.46 -54.98
C ASP A 920 -7.54 -27.29 -53.48
N ALA A 921 -8.27 -27.93 -52.56
CA ALA A 921 -7.97 -27.91 -51.14
C ALA A 921 -6.91 -28.98 -50.77
N LEU A 922 -6.15 -28.71 -49.70
CA LEU A 922 -5.03 -29.55 -49.25
C LEU A 922 -5.23 -30.04 -47.81
N ILE A 923 -5.08 -31.34 -47.63
CA ILE A 923 -4.87 -31.98 -46.33
C ILE A 923 -3.50 -32.66 -46.37
N GLU A 924 -2.62 -32.30 -45.44
CA GLU A 924 -1.29 -32.86 -45.31
C GLU A 924 -0.93 -33.16 -43.85
N ASP A 925 -0.10 -34.15 -43.60
CA ASP A 925 0.44 -34.44 -42.25
C ASP A 925 -0.63 -34.46 -41.16
N ALA A 926 -1.78 -35.10 -41.47
CA ALA A 926 -2.94 -35.11 -40.60
C ALA A 926 -3.30 -36.52 -40.11
N SER A 927 -3.92 -36.59 -38.94
CA SER A 927 -4.34 -37.86 -38.32
C SER A 927 -5.77 -37.82 -37.81
N SER A 928 -6.49 -38.94 -37.92
CA SER A 928 -7.81 -39.11 -37.31
C SER A 928 -7.93 -40.39 -36.51
N THR A 929 -8.64 -40.29 -35.38
CA THR A 929 -9.11 -41.39 -34.54
C THR A 929 -10.56 -41.14 -34.13
N GLY A 930 -11.19 -42.10 -33.45
CA GLY A 930 -12.57 -41.98 -32.97
C GLY A 930 -13.55 -42.83 -33.79
N THR A 931 -14.84 -42.74 -33.46
CA THR A 931 -15.89 -43.52 -34.13
C THR A 931 -16.63 -42.68 -35.15
N ILE A 932 -16.77 -43.21 -36.37
CA ILE A 932 -17.47 -42.59 -37.49
C ILE A 932 -18.76 -43.37 -37.73
N ALA A 933 -19.90 -42.69 -37.66
CA ALA A 933 -21.21 -43.31 -37.77
C ALA A 933 -22.13 -42.55 -38.73
N GLY A 934 -23.06 -43.28 -39.33
CA GLY A 934 -24.08 -42.70 -40.19
C GLY A 934 -24.87 -43.78 -40.91
N THR A 935 -26.09 -43.44 -41.28
CA THR A 935 -26.94 -44.22 -42.20
C THR A 935 -26.99 -43.50 -43.53
N ARG A 936 -26.89 -44.26 -44.63
CA ARG A 936 -26.93 -43.71 -45.99
C ARG A 936 -25.91 -42.58 -46.23
N SER A 937 -24.68 -42.79 -45.77
CA SER A 937 -23.61 -41.77 -45.75
C SER A 937 -22.31 -42.29 -46.34
N ASN A 938 -21.52 -41.42 -46.97
CA ASN A 938 -20.13 -41.70 -47.32
C ASN A 938 -19.28 -41.63 -46.05
N LEU A 939 -18.76 -42.77 -45.58
CA LEU A 939 -17.96 -42.82 -44.36
C LEU A 939 -16.49 -43.06 -44.69
N GLY A 940 -15.64 -42.12 -44.32
CA GLY A 940 -14.19 -42.24 -44.42
C GLY A 940 -13.53 -42.20 -43.05
N GLY A 941 -12.54 -43.06 -42.81
CA GLY A 941 -11.75 -42.97 -41.59
C GLY A 941 -11.06 -41.59 -41.44
N LEU A 942 -10.53 -41.05 -42.55
CA LEU A 942 -9.97 -39.70 -42.63
C LEU A 942 -10.95 -38.71 -43.27
N VAL A 943 -11.40 -38.96 -44.50
CA VAL A 943 -12.22 -38.01 -45.26
C VAL A 943 -13.47 -38.68 -45.83
N GLY A 944 -14.65 -38.09 -45.62
CA GLY A 944 -15.91 -38.60 -46.18
C GLY A 944 -15.91 -38.54 -47.72
N GLU A 945 -15.73 -37.35 -48.28
CA GLU A 945 -15.60 -37.10 -49.71
C GLU A 945 -14.32 -36.30 -50.02
N ASN A 946 -13.52 -36.76 -50.99
CA ASN A 946 -12.29 -36.11 -51.43
C ASN A 946 -12.35 -35.73 -52.92
N ALA A 947 -12.23 -34.44 -53.20
CA ALA A 947 -12.02 -33.85 -54.52
C ALA A 947 -10.70 -33.05 -54.61
N GLY A 948 -10.00 -32.87 -53.50
CA GLY A 948 -8.71 -32.19 -53.41
C GLY A 948 -7.53 -33.14 -53.24
N THR A 949 -6.44 -32.62 -52.66
CA THR A 949 -5.23 -33.40 -52.38
C THR A 949 -5.16 -33.81 -50.91
N ILE A 950 -4.93 -35.09 -50.66
CA ILE A 950 -4.60 -35.66 -49.35
C ILE A 950 -3.20 -36.26 -49.47
N ARG A 951 -2.27 -35.83 -48.60
CA ARG A 951 -0.91 -36.37 -48.58
C ARG A 951 -0.41 -36.67 -47.18
N ALA A 952 0.50 -37.63 -47.04
CA ALA A 952 1.19 -37.93 -45.77
C ALA A 952 0.27 -38.05 -44.54
N SER A 953 -0.98 -38.52 -44.73
CA SER A 953 -2.01 -38.48 -43.70
C SER A 953 -2.44 -39.89 -43.29
N THR A 954 -2.89 -40.03 -42.05
CA THR A 954 -3.18 -41.33 -41.45
C THR A 954 -4.55 -41.38 -40.79
N SER A 955 -5.23 -42.52 -40.84
CA SER A 955 -6.41 -42.74 -40.01
C SER A 955 -6.29 -44.03 -39.20
N SER A 956 -6.76 -44.00 -37.96
CA SER A 956 -7.04 -45.19 -37.15
C SER A 956 -8.49 -45.21 -36.63
N SER A 957 -9.38 -44.48 -37.31
CA SER A 957 -10.79 -44.36 -36.92
C SER A 957 -11.57 -45.67 -37.09
N ARG A 958 -12.57 -45.88 -36.24
CA ARG A 958 -13.49 -47.01 -36.32
C ARG A 958 -14.76 -46.61 -37.06
N LEU A 959 -15.14 -47.36 -38.09
CA LEU A 959 -16.44 -47.20 -38.73
C LEU A 959 -17.51 -48.00 -37.96
N ASN A 960 -18.65 -47.37 -37.69
CA ASN A 960 -19.81 -47.94 -37.04
C ASN A 960 -21.05 -47.78 -37.93
N LEU A 961 -21.45 -48.86 -38.61
CA LEU A 961 -22.58 -48.88 -39.53
C LEU A 961 -23.88 -49.09 -38.74
N VAL A 962 -24.81 -48.14 -38.78
CA VAL A 962 -26.03 -48.19 -37.96
C VAL A 962 -27.18 -48.96 -38.64
N SER A 963 -27.12 -49.30 -39.93
CA SER A 963 -27.99 -50.32 -40.55
C SER A 963 -27.57 -50.65 -42.00
N PRO A 964 -27.45 -51.93 -42.42
CA PRO A 964 -27.05 -52.33 -43.78
C PRO A 964 -28.20 -52.41 -44.80
N VAL A 965 -29.42 -51.96 -44.48
CA VAL A 965 -30.65 -52.39 -45.18
C VAL A 965 -31.01 -51.60 -46.45
N TYR A 966 -30.36 -50.47 -46.79
CA TYR A 966 -30.74 -49.65 -47.97
C TYR A 966 -29.57 -49.03 -48.76
N GLY A 967 -29.29 -49.54 -49.97
CA GLY A 967 -28.68 -48.83 -51.13
C GLY A 967 -27.20 -48.37 -51.07
N PRO A 968 -26.55 -48.05 -52.21
CA PRO A 968 -25.09 -47.90 -52.28
C PRO A 968 -24.58 -46.59 -51.67
N PHE A 969 -23.80 -46.69 -50.60
CA PHE A 969 -22.91 -45.65 -50.10
C PHE A 969 -21.52 -46.24 -49.87
N TYR A 970 -20.50 -45.39 -49.91
CA TYR A 970 -19.10 -45.84 -49.92
C TYR A 970 -18.48 -45.76 -48.53
N TRP A 971 -17.80 -46.84 -48.14
CA TRP A 971 -17.09 -46.93 -46.87
C TRP A 971 -15.62 -47.21 -47.13
N GLY A 972 -14.74 -46.35 -46.65
CA GLY A 972 -13.30 -46.54 -46.77
C GLY A 972 -12.58 -46.30 -45.46
N ARG A 973 -11.58 -47.14 -45.18
CA ARG A 973 -10.74 -47.01 -43.97
C ARG A 973 -9.97 -45.68 -43.98
N LEU A 974 -9.71 -45.11 -45.15
CA LEU A 974 -9.10 -43.79 -45.33
C LEU A 974 -10.11 -42.78 -45.92
N VAL A 975 -10.66 -43.05 -47.11
CA VAL A 975 -11.56 -42.14 -47.83
C VAL A 975 -12.84 -42.86 -48.24
N GLY A 976 -14.01 -42.27 -47.96
CA GLY A 976 -15.30 -42.81 -48.41
C GLY A 976 -15.44 -42.77 -49.93
N PHE A 977 -15.47 -41.55 -50.48
CA PHE A 977 -15.60 -41.30 -51.92
C PHE A 977 -14.50 -40.38 -52.44
N ASN A 978 -13.74 -40.80 -53.45
CA ASN A 978 -12.69 -40.01 -54.09
C ASN A 978 -13.08 -39.66 -55.54
N THR A 979 -13.26 -38.38 -55.84
CA THR A 979 -13.74 -37.88 -57.13
C THR A 979 -12.65 -37.86 -58.20
N GLU A 980 -13.00 -37.52 -59.44
CA GLU A 980 -12.05 -37.40 -60.56
C GLU A 980 -10.93 -36.38 -60.32
N SER A 981 -11.19 -35.31 -59.56
CA SER A 981 -10.15 -34.33 -59.20
C SER A 981 -9.37 -34.71 -57.94
N GLY A 982 -9.79 -35.78 -57.25
CA GLY A 982 -9.20 -36.21 -55.99
C GLY A 982 -7.83 -36.86 -56.18
N HIS A 983 -6.88 -36.46 -55.34
CA HIS A 983 -5.51 -36.99 -55.28
C HIS A 983 -5.20 -37.49 -53.88
N ILE A 984 -4.75 -38.73 -53.76
CA ILE A 984 -4.31 -39.33 -52.51
C ILE A 984 -2.86 -39.78 -52.69
N GLU A 985 -1.97 -39.30 -51.84
CA GLU A 985 -0.53 -39.56 -51.90
C GLU A 985 -0.02 -39.99 -50.53
N THR A 986 0.85 -40.99 -50.46
CA THR A 986 1.63 -41.32 -49.24
C THR A 986 0.81 -41.41 -47.93
N SER A 987 -0.46 -41.80 -48.04
CA SER A 987 -1.43 -41.79 -46.93
C SER A 987 -1.90 -43.21 -46.62
N SER A 988 -2.23 -43.49 -45.36
CA SER A 988 -2.52 -44.86 -44.92
C SER A 988 -3.62 -44.95 -43.86
N ALA A 989 -4.29 -46.10 -43.81
CA ALA A 989 -5.23 -46.42 -42.75
C ALA A 989 -4.73 -47.60 -41.91
N SER A 990 -4.81 -47.44 -40.61
CA SER A 990 -4.52 -48.43 -39.57
C SER A 990 -5.78 -48.66 -38.71
N GLY A 991 -5.80 -49.61 -37.78
CA GLY A 991 -6.96 -49.85 -36.91
C GLY A 991 -7.65 -51.21 -37.12
N PRO A 992 -8.76 -51.49 -36.41
CA PRO A 992 -9.34 -52.82 -36.31
C PRO A 992 -9.70 -53.37 -37.70
N GLY A 993 -9.42 -54.67 -37.91
CA GLY A 993 -9.56 -55.38 -39.20
C GLY A 993 -11.00 -55.50 -39.69
N GLN A 994 -11.60 -54.37 -40.05
CA GLN A 994 -12.90 -54.32 -40.70
C GLN A 994 -12.73 -54.61 -42.20
N PRO A 995 -13.66 -55.35 -42.82
CA PRO A 995 -13.53 -55.85 -44.20
C PRO A 995 -13.83 -54.78 -45.26
N TYR A 996 -13.37 -53.54 -45.04
CA TYR A 996 -13.59 -52.43 -45.97
C TYR A 996 -12.29 -52.06 -46.68
N SER A 997 -12.43 -51.58 -47.91
CA SER A 997 -11.33 -51.08 -48.70
C SER A 997 -10.69 -49.85 -48.06
N THR A 998 -9.44 -49.57 -48.41
CA THR A 998 -8.76 -48.35 -47.97
C THR A 998 -9.47 -47.11 -48.52
N VAL A 999 -9.89 -47.16 -49.78
CA VAL A 999 -10.77 -46.17 -50.42
C VAL A 999 -12.06 -46.85 -50.86
N GLY A 1000 -13.21 -46.38 -50.39
CA GLY A 1000 -14.51 -46.99 -50.64
C GLY A 1000 -14.89 -47.00 -52.13
N MET A 1001 -14.69 -45.87 -52.79
CA MET A 1001 -14.86 -45.72 -54.23
C MET A 1001 -13.94 -44.61 -54.74
N SER A 1002 -13.23 -44.86 -55.83
CA SER A 1002 -12.37 -43.87 -56.48
C SER A 1002 -12.65 -43.71 -57.96
N PHE A 1003 -12.59 -42.45 -58.42
CA PHE A 1003 -12.48 -42.04 -59.82
C PHE A 1003 -11.22 -41.20 -60.07
N GLY A 1004 -10.37 -41.05 -59.05
CA GLY A 1004 -9.27 -40.09 -58.97
C GLY A 1004 -7.90 -40.74 -59.04
N LYS A 1005 -6.86 -40.01 -58.63
CA LYS A 1005 -5.49 -40.54 -58.55
C LYS A 1005 -5.14 -40.99 -57.13
N ILE A 1006 -4.49 -42.15 -57.04
CA ILE A 1006 -3.85 -42.66 -55.84
C ILE A 1006 -2.40 -42.97 -56.19
N ASP A 1007 -1.46 -42.34 -55.47
CA ASP A 1007 -0.01 -42.38 -55.72
C ASP A 1007 0.34 -42.19 -57.21
N GLY A 1008 -0.29 -41.17 -57.81
CA GLY A 1008 -0.08 -40.78 -59.21
C GLY A 1008 -0.80 -41.63 -60.26
N ARG A 1009 -1.53 -42.69 -59.88
CA ARG A 1009 -2.25 -43.57 -60.82
C ARG A 1009 -3.76 -43.39 -60.72
N TRP A 1010 -4.44 -43.32 -61.87
CA TRP A 1010 -5.90 -43.35 -61.92
C TRP A 1010 -6.42 -44.70 -61.42
N GLN A 1011 -7.35 -44.66 -60.45
CA GLN A 1011 -8.01 -45.83 -59.89
C GLN A 1011 -9.52 -45.66 -60.06
N TYR A 1012 -10.17 -46.71 -60.57
CA TYR A 1012 -11.62 -46.74 -60.80
C TYR A 1012 -12.23 -47.89 -59.99
N GLY A 1013 -13.11 -47.57 -59.05
CA GLY A 1013 -13.73 -48.55 -58.14
C GLY A 1013 -13.17 -48.52 -56.70
N PRO A 1014 -13.52 -49.50 -55.86
CA PRO A 1014 -12.91 -49.69 -54.53
C PRO A 1014 -11.41 -49.99 -54.62
N VAL A 1015 -10.60 -49.47 -53.68
CA VAL A 1015 -9.14 -49.64 -53.66
C VAL A 1015 -8.64 -50.05 -52.27
N ASP A 1016 -7.90 -51.15 -52.19
CA ASP A 1016 -7.32 -51.70 -50.96
C ASP A 1016 -5.94 -51.14 -50.61
#